data_AF-A0A6N3KAF5-F1
#
_entry.id   AF-A0A6N3KAF5-F1
#
_cell.length_a   1.000
_cell.length_b   1.000
_cell.length_c   1.000
_cell.angle_alpha   90.00
_cell.angle_beta   90.00
_cell.angle_gamma   90.00
#
_symmetry.space_group_name_H-M   'P 1'
#
loop_
_entity.id
_entity.type
_entity.pdbx_description
1 polymer ?
#
loop_
_entity_poly.entity_id
_entity_poly.type
_entity_poly.pdbx_seq_one_letter_code
_entity_poly.pdbx_strand_id
1 'polypeptide(L)'
;MRGCNSGRVTSGEDEVAGAGLGVRRTLVATHGGVTRAELFLDLVFVFAFMNVAGLMAARSAFDALVQGGLVLLLLWRSWAGYAWVGNLVRLDRGILPIVMFMVATALLLVAVAIPDVFVDRHAGLSAPLVFVVGFLSIRAVSLLIIMRSRRRSTQQSIAPARQAWLPLAASAVLLLCGALLPSHLAPGRSAGLLQILLFAVATAVDYVGLRAPGTGSWQLRSVRHWAERHNLIMLIALGETIISIGTSRGFAGTPAITWSVLAGSGLALLVVAFLWWAYFDIAALDAEQTLESVPHHARSRLARDAYTLLHLPMIAGLILVAFGLKHALGATEIDTAEKWDAPALFSLYGGVVLYLLGLVAFEWRMVRRIGRGPLLGIVLVALLAPVARTVEAVASLGILAGALVCVVLAHVTVLRKRHRGLHRVVAVTAGREVEATPEDLFLDLVFVYAFIQVTVLMTRHPGATGVFHGLAVLALLWWSWINHTWYTTVVRGSANVRRLIVLTEVTLTLMLGIATPQAFSHVPGGLPGPAIVVLTYVAVRVLQLAALWIPLRRDTALPTAVIRAAAPTCVAAVLLVGAVLAGGATGPATPLSTALWVAGIAVDLSSGYLTGARNWQLGQVSKWMGRYNLIILIALGQAVISTGMAVAGLPASGPALLCVALGALLLSALWWTYVGTDVVIGERFTELTTPRQRGALARDAYTYLHLFLVVGLVLVAFGLRTSLAIPGQLGPATPAGQVILVCGLIVFLLTDHLVWRRARRTVTRPRALTLLVAALAPLTILLPVREALILLILSLSSVHLLARTTRPRPGSHPARGT
;
A
#
# COMPACT_ATOMS: atom_id res chain seq x y z
N MET A 1 -69.51 -38.51 -14.84
CA MET A 1 -69.37 -37.06 -15.14
C MET A 1 -67.92 -36.68 -14.79
N ARG A 2 -66.98 -36.75 -15.74
CA ARG A 2 -66.35 -35.59 -16.45
C ARG A 2 -65.91 -34.47 -15.47
N GLY A 3 -64.65 -34.04 -15.33
CA GLY A 3 -63.39 -34.37 -15.99
C GLY A 3 -62.25 -33.51 -15.41
N CYS A 4 -61.02 -34.02 -15.48
CA CYS A 4 -59.74 -33.38 -15.16
C CYS A 4 -59.52 -32.07 -15.94
N ASN A 5 -58.82 -31.08 -15.37
CA ASN A 5 -57.76 -30.40 -16.14
C ASN A 5 -56.66 -29.73 -15.30
N SER A 6 -55.45 -30.12 -15.62
CA SER A 6 -54.16 -29.51 -15.29
C SER A 6 -53.92 -28.27 -16.16
N GLY A 7 -53.47 -27.15 -15.58
CA GLY A 7 -53.04 -25.96 -16.31
C GLY A 7 -51.54 -25.70 -16.13
N ARG A 8 -50.76 -26.02 -17.17
CA ARG A 8 -49.37 -25.56 -17.39
C ARG A 8 -49.31 -24.03 -17.36
N VAL A 9 -48.27 -23.47 -16.76
CA VAL A 9 -47.77 -22.13 -17.12
C VAL A 9 -46.55 -22.33 -18.00
N THR A 10 -46.77 -22.19 -19.30
CA THR A 10 -45.73 -22.13 -20.33
C THR A 10 -45.13 -20.73 -20.39
N SER A 11 -43.83 -20.71 -20.68
CA SER A 11 -43.03 -19.63 -21.24
C SER A 11 -43.76 -18.73 -22.24
N GLY A 12 -43.57 -17.42 -22.09
CA GLY A 12 -43.86 -16.40 -23.09
C GLY A 12 -42.72 -15.39 -23.13
N GLU A 13 -41.75 -15.65 -24.00
CA GLU A 13 -40.91 -14.62 -24.63
C GLU A 13 -41.77 -13.83 -25.64
N ASP A 14 -41.31 -12.63 -25.98
CA ASP A 14 -41.75 -11.75 -27.07
C ASP A 14 -43.01 -10.88 -26.89
N GLU A 15 -42.81 -9.64 -26.41
CA GLU A 15 -43.24 -8.40 -27.09
C GLU A 15 -42.94 -7.17 -26.22
N VAL A 16 -41.78 -6.51 -26.40
CA VAL A 16 -41.68 -5.03 -26.45
C VAL A 16 -40.40 -4.70 -27.23
N ALA A 17 -40.51 -4.69 -28.56
CA ALA A 17 -39.56 -4.03 -29.45
C ALA A 17 -40.14 -2.69 -29.89
N GLY A 18 -39.36 -1.61 -29.80
CA GLY A 18 -39.57 -0.43 -30.63
C GLY A 18 -40.11 0.84 -29.95
N ALA A 19 -39.30 1.48 -29.11
CA ALA A 19 -39.33 2.95 -28.97
C ALA A 19 -37.94 3.44 -28.56
N GLY A 20 -37.07 3.62 -29.56
CA GLY A 20 -35.81 4.33 -29.38
C GLY A 20 -36.07 5.82 -29.26
N LEU A 21 -35.45 6.47 -28.26
CA LEU A 21 -34.98 7.86 -28.28
C LEU A 21 -34.19 8.13 -26.98
N GLY A 22 -32.86 8.24 -27.10
CA GLY A 22 -32.10 9.23 -26.32
C GLY A 22 -31.77 8.98 -24.85
N VAL A 23 -31.57 7.76 -24.34
CA VAL A 23 -30.94 7.59 -23.00
C VAL A 23 -29.42 7.54 -23.16
N ARG A 24 -28.80 8.71 -23.19
CA ARG A 24 -27.37 8.90 -22.94
C ARG A 24 -27.10 8.40 -21.51
N ARG A 25 -26.74 7.11 -21.37
CA ARG A 25 -26.39 6.46 -20.09
C ARG A 25 -25.39 7.33 -19.34
N THR A 26 -25.89 8.14 -18.43
CA THR A 26 -25.10 8.78 -17.41
C THR A 26 -24.46 7.65 -16.61
N LEU A 27 -23.15 7.80 -16.40
CA LEU A 27 -22.33 6.98 -15.52
C LEU A 27 -22.85 7.10 -14.09
N VAL A 28 -23.96 6.42 -13.80
CA VAL A 28 -24.45 6.19 -12.45
C VAL A 28 -23.44 5.25 -11.79
N ALA A 29 -22.89 5.66 -10.65
CA ALA A 29 -22.11 4.79 -9.80
C ALA A 29 -23.04 3.73 -9.20
N THR A 30 -23.47 2.77 -10.00
CA THR A 30 -23.97 1.51 -9.48
C THR A 30 -22.75 0.65 -9.15
N HIS A 31 -22.69 0.24 -7.87
CA HIS A 31 -21.88 -0.85 -7.33
C HIS A 31 -20.36 -0.71 -7.60
N GLY A 32 -19.61 -0.03 -6.72
CA GLY A 32 -18.15 0.09 -6.90
C GLY A 32 -17.40 0.33 -5.61
N GLY A 33 -16.44 -0.55 -5.31
CA GLY A 33 -15.38 -0.31 -4.33
C GLY A 33 -14.37 0.73 -4.85
N VAL A 34 -13.24 0.85 -4.16
CA VAL A 34 -12.17 1.78 -4.57
C VAL A 34 -11.55 1.33 -5.90
N THR A 35 -11.34 2.28 -6.82
CA THR A 35 -10.75 1.94 -8.12
C THR A 35 -9.24 1.71 -7.99
N ARG A 36 -8.68 0.88 -8.88
CA ARG A 36 -7.24 0.60 -8.91
C ARG A 36 -6.39 1.86 -9.15
N ALA A 37 -6.91 2.83 -9.89
CA ALA A 37 -6.23 4.11 -10.13
C ALA A 37 -6.12 4.94 -8.84
N GLU A 38 -7.11 4.84 -7.95
CA GLU A 38 -7.07 5.46 -6.63
C GLU A 38 -6.07 4.77 -5.70
N LEU A 39 -6.00 3.44 -5.74
CA LEU A 39 -4.98 2.67 -5.00
C LEU A 39 -3.56 2.99 -5.50
N PHE A 40 -3.38 3.22 -6.80
CA PHE A 40 -2.10 3.65 -7.37
C PHE A 40 -1.72 5.07 -6.90
N LEU A 41 -2.68 5.99 -6.79
CA LEU A 41 -2.40 7.33 -6.24
C LEU A 41 -1.97 7.24 -4.76
N ASP A 42 -2.68 6.42 -3.99
CA ASP A 42 -2.39 6.15 -2.57
C ASP A 42 -0.98 5.62 -2.32
N LEU A 43 -0.46 4.86 -3.27
CA LEU A 43 0.90 4.34 -3.25
C LEU A 43 1.95 5.44 -3.11
N VAL A 44 1.73 6.57 -3.78
CA VAL A 44 2.63 7.73 -3.72
C VAL A 44 2.49 8.45 -2.37
N PHE A 45 1.31 8.39 -1.73
CA PHE A 45 1.13 8.92 -0.38
C PHE A 45 1.93 8.15 0.68
N VAL A 46 2.17 6.85 0.49
CA VAL A 46 3.09 6.08 1.35
C VAL A 46 4.47 6.75 1.37
N PHE A 47 5.04 7.04 0.19
CA PHE A 47 6.34 7.72 0.09
C PHE A 47 6.29 9.15 0.66
N ALA A 48 5.18 9.88 0.47
CA ALA A 48 5.02 11.21 1.02
C ALA A 48 5.03 11.19 2.57
N PHE A 49 4.31 10.28 3.21
CA PHE A 49 4.32 10.13 4.67
C PHE A 49 5.69 9.72 5.21
N MET A 50 6.40 8.85 4.49
CA MET A 50 7.78 8.49 4.81
C MET A 50 8.71 9.71 4.84
N ASN A 51 8.57 10.61 3.86
CA ASN A 51 9.36 11.84 3.85
C ASN A 51 8.88 12.86 4.88
N VAL A 52 7.61 12.87 5.28
CA VAL A 52 7.16 13.70 6.43
C VAL A 52 7.81 13.20 7.72
N ALA A 53 7.76 11.90 8.01
CA ALA A 53 8.42 11.34 9.18
C ALA A 53 9.95 11.55 9.13
N GLY A 54 10.55 11.46 7.94
CA GLY A 54 11.96 11.80 7.69
C GLY A 54 12.29 13.27 7.95
N LEU A 55 11.46 14.21 7.48
CA LEU A 55 11.58 15.63 7.74
C LEU A 55 11.54 15.91 9.24
N MET A 56 10.58 15.31 9.95
CA MET A 56 10.46 15.43 11.41
C MET A 56 11.71 14.89 12.11
N ALA A 57 12.24 13.75 11.64
CA ALA A 57 13.43 13.11 12.20
C ALA A 57 14.70 13.97 12.16
N ALA A 58 14.80 14.92 11.24
CA ALA A 58 16.00 15.74 11.04
C ALA A 58 15.96 17.10 11.78
N ARG A 59 14.96 17.32 12.66
CA ARG A 59 14.68 18.63 13.26
C ARG A 59 14.57 18.55 14.78
N SER A 60 14.67 19.70 15.43
CA SER A 60 14.35 19.83 16.86
C SER A 60 12.89 19.43 17.12
N ALA A 61 12.57 18.99 18.34
CA ALA A 61 11.23 18.50 18.68
C ALA A 61 10.10 19.47 18.27
N PHE A 62 10.26 20.76 18.59
CA PHE A 62 9.26 21.76 18.28
C PHE A 62 9.16 22.03 16.77
N ASP A 63 10.29 22.19 16.08
CA ASP A 63 10.30 22.41 14.64
C ASP A 63 9.74 21.21 13.89
N ALA A 64 10.04 19.99 14.35
CA ALA A 64 9.50 18.75 13.80
C ALA A 64 7.96 18.74 13.87
N LEU A 65 7.38 19.08 15.02
CA LEU A 65 5.92 19.12 15.19
C LEU A 65 5.27 20.17 14.28
N VAL A 66 5.83 21.37 14.19
CA VAL A 66 5.26 22.46 13.39
C VAL A 66 5.42 22.18 11.89
N GLN A 67 6.65 21.92 11.43
CA GLN A 67 6.95 21.71 10.02
C GLN A 67 6.29 20.43 9.49
N GLY A 68 6.44 19.31 10.22
CA GLY A 68 5.81 18.04 9.86
C GLY A 68 4.28 18.13 9.90
N GLY A 69 3.71 18.79 10.91
CA GLY A 69 2.28 19.04 11.02
C GLY A 69 1.72 19.86 9.86
N LEU A 70 2.40 20.93 9.44
CA LEU A 70 2.00 21.76 8.30
C LEU A 70 2.03 20.96 6.99
N VAL A 71 3.11 20.23 6.72
CA VAL A 71 3.19 19.39 5.50
C VAL A 71 2.11 18.31 5.52
N LEU A 72 1.89 17.65 6.66
CA LEU A 72 0.83 16.66 6.80
C LEU A 72 -0.57 17.25 6.54
N LEU A 73 -0.86 18.45 7.06
CA LEU A 73 -2.14 19.14 6.83
C LEU A 73 -2.37 19.45 5.35
N LEU A 74 -1.33 19.86 4.63
CA LEU A 74 -1.39 20.14 3.18
C LEU A 74 -1.55 18.84 2.38
N LEU A 75 -0.77 17.79 2.69
CA LEU A 75 -0.91 16.49 2.04
C LEU A 75 -2.31 15.88 2.26
N TRP A 76 -2.83 15.96 3.49
CA TRP A 76 -4.18 15.53 3.83
C TRP A 76 -5.23 16.28 3.00
N ARG A 77 -5.06 17.61 2.85
CA ARG A 77 -5.97 18.45 2.06
C ARG A 77 -5.99 18.04 0.58
N SER A 78 -4.85 17.62 0.03
CA SER A 78 -4.74 17.06 -1.32
C SER A 78 -5.43 15.71 -1.44
N TRP A 79 -5.11 14.77 -0.54
CA TRP A 79 -5.70 13.42 -0.53
C TRP A 79 -7.22 13.46 -0.39
N ALA A 80 -7.74 14.22 0.59
CA ALA A 80 -9.17 14.35 0.83
C ALA A 80 -9.91 14.91 -0.40
N GLY A 81 -9.26 15.78 -1.19
CA GLY A 81 -9.79 16.26 -2.46
C GLY A 81 -10.05 15.11 -3.45
N TYR A 82 -9.11 14.19 -3.60
CA TYR A 82 -9.26 13.04 -4.49
C TYR A 82 -10.21 11.97 -3.95
N ALA A 83 -10.31 11.79 -2.63
CA ALA A 83 -11.36 10.96 -2.03
C ALA A 83 -12.77 11.48 -2.39
N TRP A 84 -12.97 12.80 -2.40
CA TRP A 84 -14.21 13.40 -2.90
C TRP A 84 -14.38 13.23 -4.41
N VAL A 85 -13.32 13.40 -5.21
CA VAL A 85 -13.38 13.19 -6.67
C VAL A 85 -13.80 11.76 -7.00
N GLY A 86 -13.17 10.75 -6.39
CA GLY A 86 -13.47 9.33 -6.59
C GLY A 86 -14.90 8.97 -6.19
N ASN A 87 -15.43 9.60 -5.14
CA ASN A 87 -16.82 9.44 -4.75
C ASN A 87 -17.81 10.03 -5.78
N LEU A 88 -17.43 11.11 -6.46
CA LEU A 88 -18.27 11.80 -7.43
C LEU A 88 -18.20 11.18 -8.83
N VAL A 89 -17.00 10.75 -9.24
CA VAL A 89 -16.69 10.32 -10.60
C VAL A 89 -15.80 9.08 -10.57
N ARG A 90 -16.12 8.09 -11.42
CA ARG A 90 -15.28 6.91 -11.63
C ARG A 90 -13.96 7.28 -12.30
N LEU A 91 -12.86 7.10 -11.57
CA LEU A 91 -11.50 7.48 -11.98
C LEU A 91 -10.81 6.46 -12.91
N ASP A 92 -11.43 5.30 -13.12
CA ASP A 92 -10.97 4.20 -13.99
C ASP A 92 -11.47 4.32 -15.45
N ARG A 93 -12.22 5.38 -15.80
CA ARG A 93 -12.90 5.49 -17.11
C ARG A 93 -12.47 6.72 -17.92
N GLY A 94 -12.42 6.54 -19.24
CA GLY A 94 -12.14 7.61 -20.19
C GLY A 94 -10.73 8.17 -20.07
N ILE A 95 -10.61 9.50 -19.99
CA ILE A 95 -9.31 10.20 -19.84
C ILE A 95 -8.83 10.25 -18.38
N LEU A 96 -9.71 9.99 -17.40
CA LEU A 96 -9.40 10.16 -15.99
C LEU A 96 -8.23 9.31 -15.47
N PRO A 97 -8.04 8.05 -15.91
CA PRO A 97 -6.84 7.30 -15.55
C PRO A 97 -5.53 8.01 -15.90
N ILE A 98 -5.46 8.63 -17.09
CA ILE A 98 -4.27 9.40 -17.51
C ILE A 98 -4.07 10.60 -16.59
N VAL A 99 -5.16 11.32 -16.26
CA VAL A 99 -5.12 12.44 -15.31
C VAL A 99 -4.64 11.97 -13.93
N MET A 100 -5.09 10.81 -13.45
CA MET A 100 -4.65 10.23 -12.18
C MET A 100 -3.16 9.89 -12.19
N PHE A 101 -2.62 9.36 -13.30
CA PHE A 101 -1.17 9.13 -13.41
C PHE A 101 -0.36 10.43 -13.41
N MET A 102 -0.83 11.46 -14.11
CA MET A 102 -0.18 12.77 -14.06
C MET A 102 -0.20 13.38 -12.66
N VAL A 103 -1.31 13.20 -11.92
CA VAL A 103 -1.44 13.63 -10.53
C VAL A 103 -0.52 12.82 -9.61
N ALA A 104 -0.43 11.50 -9.80
CA ALA A 104 0.47 10.64 -9.05
C ALA A 104 1.93 11.03 -9.29
N THR A 105 2.31 11.34 -10.53
CA THR A 105 3.64 11.87 -10.86
C THR A 105 3.90 13.21 -10.18
N ALA A 106 2.96 14.17 -10.26
CA ALA A 106 3.10 15.45 -9.57
C ALA A 106 3.23 15.29 -8.05
N LEU A 107 2.47 14.36 -7.45
CA LEU A 107 2.55 14.04 -6.03
C LEU A 107 3.89 13.41 -5.66
N LEU A 108 4.48 12.58 -6.54
CA LEU A 108 5.80 12.00 -6.29
C LEU A 108 6.88 13.10 -6.27
N LEU A 109 6.79 14.08 -7.17
CA LEU A 109 7.69 15.24 -7.16
C LEU A 109 7.52 16.09 -5.90
N VAL A 110 6.28 16.31 -5.46
CA VAL A 110 5.99 16.94 -4.15
C VAL A 110 6.63 16.15 -3.03
N ALA A 111 6.49 14.83 -3.03
CA ALA A 111 7.04 13.97 -2.00
C ALA A 111 8.57 14.01 -1.96
N VAL A 112 9.25 14.02 -3.11
CA VAL A 112 10.72 14.17 -3.21
C VAL A 112 11.18 15.51 -2.62
N ALA A 113 10.39 16.58 -2.76
CA ALA A 113 10.74 17.91 -2.25
C ALA A 113 10.50 18.10 -0.74
N ILE A 114 9.76 17.20 -0.07
CA ILE A 114 9.39 17.33 1.36
C ILE A 114 10.61 17.54 2.29
N PRO A 115 11.71 16.77 2.20
CA PRO A 115 12.82 16.89 3.15
C PRO A 115 13.46 18.29 3.20
N ASP A 116 13.41 19.02 2.08
CA ASP A 116 14.04 20.34 1.91
C ASP A 116 13.02 21.48 1.78
N VAL A 117 11.73 21.24 2.08
CA VAL A 117 10.64 22.22 1.88
C VAL A 117 10.79 23.50 2.70
N PHE A 118 11.49 23.46 3.85
CA PHE A 118 11.71 24.62 4.74
C PHE A 118 13.17 25.11 4.77
N VAL A 119 14.08 24.41 4.11
CA VAL A 119 15.49 24.82 4.04
C VAL A 119 15.98 24.51 2.63
N ASP A 120 16.11 25.55 1.81
CA ASP A 120 16.66 25.40 0.46
C ASP A 120 18.18 25.22 0.57
N ARG A 121 18.61 23.96 0.73
CA ARG A 121 20.00 23.61 1.10
C ARG A 121 20.97 23.59 -0.08
N HIS A 122 20.51 23.75 -1.33
CA HIS A 122 21.35 23.44 -2.49
C HIS A 122 21.12 24.38 -3.68
N ALA A 123 22.14 24.54 -4.53
CA ALA A 123 22.15 25.39 -5.74
C ALA A 123 21.26 24.88 -6.90
N GLY A 124 20.17 24.16 -6.62
CA GLY A 124 19.23 23.60 -7.59
C GLY A 124 17.95 24.43 -7.78
N LEU A 125 16.89 23.80 -8.28
CA LEU A 125 15.54 24.36 -8.22
C LEU A 125 15.09 24.43 -6.77
N SER A 126 14.35 25.48 -6.43
CA SER A 126 13.85 25.67 -5.07
C SER A 126 12.86 24.57 -4.68
N ALA A 127 13.24 23.73 -3.71
CA ALA A 127 12.39 22.66 -3.18
C ALA A 127 11.04 23.19 -2.63
N PRO A 128 10.99 24.30 -1.87
CA PRO A 128 9.72 24.94 -1.51
C PRO A 128 8.82 25.23 -2.71
N LEU A 129 9.38 25.72 -3.82
CA LEU A 129 8.62 26.04 -5.02
C LEU A 129 8.09 24.78 -5.71
N VAL A 130 8.91 23.73 -5.84
CA VAL A 130 8.49 22.44 -6.40
C VAL A 130 7.33 21.86 -5.58
N PHE A 131 7.43 21.91 -4.25
CA PHE A 131 6.38 21.48 -3.34
C PHE A 131 5.09 22.28 -3.54
N VAL A 132 5.16 23.63 -3.54
CA VAL A 132 3.99 24.51 -3.65
C VAL A 132 3.32 24.39 -5.02
N VAL A 133 4.08 24.45 -6.12
CA VAL A 133 3.52 24.34 -7.48
C VAL A 133 2.89 22.96 -7.69
N GLY A 134 3.57 21.90 -7.24
CA GLY A 134 3.02 20.54 -7.28
C GLY A 134 1.73 20.42 -6.48
N PHE A 135 1.71 20.88 -5.22
CA PHE A 135 0.51 20.90 -4.37
C PHE A 135 -0.65 21.66 -5.04
N LEU A 136 -0.41 22.89 -5.50
CA LEU A 136 -1.43 23.71 -6.14
C LEU A 136 -1.96 23.07 -7.43
N SER A 137 -1.10 22.45 -8.24
CA SER A 137 -1.52 21.73 -9.45
C SER A 137 -2.46 20.56 -9.13
N ILE A 138 -2.11 19.74 -8.12
CA ILE A 138 -2.91 18.59 -7.66
C ILE A 138 -4.29 19.07 -7.19
N ARG A 139 -4.33 20.15 -6.40
CA ARG A 139 -5.56 20.78 -5.89
C ARG A 139 -6.41 21.35 -7.03
N ALA A 140 -5.80 22.11 -7.94
CA ALA A 140 -6.49 22.72 -9.08
C ALA A 140 -7.12 21.67 -10.01
N VAL A 141 -6.40 20.58 -10.30
CA VAL A 141 -6.94 19.46 -11.09
C VAL A 141 -8.15 18.82 -10.42
N SER A 142 -8.10 18.60 -9.09
CA SER A 142 -9.24 18.04 -8.35
C SER A 142 -10.50 18.92 -8.48
N LEU A 143 -10.36 20.24 -8.33
CA LEU A 143 -11.47 21.18 -8.47
C LEU A 143 -11.95 21.29 -9.92
N LEU A 144 -11.05 21.21 -10.90
CA LEU A 144 -11.39 21.22 -12.32
C LEU A 144 -12.25 20.00 -12.69
N ILE A 145 -11.89 18.80 -12.20
CA ILE A 145 -12.68 17.58 -12.41
C ILE A 145 -14.07 17.74 -11.81
N ILE A 146 -14.17 18.23 -10.57
CA ILE A 146 -15.45 18.46 -9.90
C ILE A 146 -16.30 19.49 -10.67
N MET A 147 -15.72 20.62 -11.05
CA MET A 147 -16.41 21.67 -11.80
C MET A 147 -16.92 21.15 -13.13
N ARG A 148 -16.10 20.38 -13.87
CA ARG A 148 -16.49 19.79 -15.17
C ARG A 148 -17.56 18.71 -15.02
N SER A 149 -17.50 17.92 -13.95
CA SER A 149 -18.53 16.92 -13.60
C SER A 149 -19.88 17.59 -13.32
N ARG A 150 -19.91 18.64 -12.48
CA ARG A 150 -21.13 19.39 -12.16
C ARG A 150 -21.71 20.13 -13.35
N ARG A 151 -20.88 20.75 -14.21
CA ARG A 151 -21.34 21.41 -15.46
C ARG A 151 -22.12 20.48 -16.39
N ARG A 152 -21.85 19.18 -16.35
CA ARG A 152 -22.53 18.17 -17.17
C ARG A 152 -23.79 17.62 -16.52
N SER A 153 -24.03 17.92 -15.24
CA SER A 153 -25.22 17.46 -14.50
C SER A 153 -26.25 18.58 -14.47
N THR A 154 -27.45 18.31 -14.98
CA THR A 154 -28.59 19.24 -14.91
C THR A 154 -29.15 19.38 -13.49
N GLN A 155 -28.84 18.44 -12.60
CA GLN A 155 -29.40 18.35 -11.25
C GLN A 155 -28.52 19.00 -10.17
N GLN A 156 -27.27 19.35 -10.47
CA GLN A 156 -26.30 19.83 -9.48
C GLN A 156 -25.82 21.26 -9.79
N SER A 157 -25.95 22.17 -8.82
CA SER A 157 -25.42 23.54 -8.95
C SER A 157 -23.89 23.55 -9.03
N ILE A 158 -23.35 24.41 -9.92
CA ILE A 158 -21.91 24.66 -10.10
C ILE A 158 -21.36 25.62 -9.03
N ALA A 159 -22.22 26.41 -8.38
CA ALA A 159 -21.82 27.45 -7.43
C ALA A 159 -20.86 26.97 -6.31
N PRO A 160 -21.10 25.81 -5.65
CA PRO A 160 -20.19 25.30 -4.61
C PRO A 160 -18.79 24.98 -5.14
N ALA A 161 -18.69 24.51 -6.39
CA ALA A 161 -17.41 24.23 -7.01
C ALA A 161 -16.68 25.52 -7.40
N ARG A 162 -17.39 26.58 -7.81
CA ARG A 162 -16.79 27.92 -8.04
C ARG A 162 -16.29 28.54 -6.75
N GLN A 163 -17.09 28.48 -5.68
CA GLN A 163 -16.71 29.01 -4.36
C GLN A 163 -15.46 28.30 -3.80
N ALA A 164 -15.27 27.02 -4.10
CA ALA A 164 -14.07 26.28 -3.68
C ALA A 164 -12.76 26.77 -4.34
N TRP A 165 -12.81 27.55 -5.43
CA TRP A 165 -11.62 28.16 -6.01
C TRP A 165 -11.12 29.39 -5.24
N LEU A 166 -11.98 30.09 -4.51
CA LEU A 166 -11.60 31.28 -3.73
C LEU A 166 -10.56 30.97 -2.63
N PRO A 167 -10.79 29.99 -1.72
CA PRO A 167 -9.78 29.65 -0.71
C PRO A 167 -8.51 29.10 -1.36
N LEU A 168 -8.60 28.36 -2.47
CA LEU A 168 -7.42 27.89 -3.21
C LEU A 168 -6.61 29.05 -3.81
N ALA A 169 -7.27 30.08 -4.36
CA ALA A 169 -6.58 31.24 -4.90
C ALA A 169 -5.87 32.04 -3.79
N ALA A 170 -6.54 32.23 -2.65
CA ALA A 170 -5.96 32.88 -1.49
C ALA A 170 -4.77 32.09 -0.91
N SER A 171 -4.91 30.77 -0.76
CA SER A 171 -3.82 29.91 -0.29
C SER A 171 -2.67 29.82 -1.30
N ALA A 172 -2.96 29.85 -2.61
CA ALA A 172 -1.94 29.87 -3.65
C ALA A 172 -1.04 31.09 -3.55
N VAL A 173 -1.61 32.29 -3.39
CA VAL A 173 -0.83 33.52 -3.20
C VAL A 173 0.06 33.40 -1.97
N LEU A 174 -0.50 33.00 -0.83
CA LEU A 174 0.24 32.87 0.43
C LEU A 174 1.36 31.81 0.36
N LEU A 175 1.10 30.66 -0.26
CA LEU A 175 2.10 29.60 -0.41
C LEU A 175 3.22 29.99 -1.38
N LEU A 176 2.90 30.65 -2.50
CA LEU A 176 3.90 31.14 -3.45
C LEU A 176 4.75 32.24 -2.81
N CYS A 177 4.15 33.17 -2.08
CA CYS A 177 4.88 34.14 -1.27
C CYS A 177 5.76 33.45 -0.21
N GLY A 178 5.25 32.41 0.45
CA GLY A 178 6.01 31.62 1.42
C GLY A 178 7.17 30.84 0.81
N ALA A 179 7.09 30.44 -0.45
CA ALA A 179 8.18 29.78 -1.16
C ALA A 179 9.22 30.76 -1.71
N LEU A 180 8.80 31.95 -2.17
CA LEU A 180 9.65 32.89 -2.92
C LEU A 180 10.23 34.02 -2.06
N LEU A 181 9.50 34.58 -1.09
CA LEU A 181 9.98 35.71 -0.29
C LEU A 181 11.17 35.36 0.62
N PRO A 182 11.22 34.19 1.29
CA PRO A 182 12.33 33.88 2.18
C PRO A 182 13.71 33.85 1.51
N SER A 183 13.78 33.55 0.21
CA SER A 183 15.05 33.54 -0.54
C SER A 183 15.59 34.94 -0.83
N HIS A 184 14.76 35.98 -0.73
CA HIS A 184 15.18 37.38 -0.86
C HIS A 184 15.63 37.99 0.48
N LEU A 185 15.40 37.30 1.60
CA LEU A 185 15.82 37.74 2.92
C LEU A 185 17.19 37.15 3.27
N ALA A 186 17.93 37.81 4.17
CA ALA A 186 19.15 37.24 4.71
C ALA A 186 18.85 35.87 5.35
N PRO A 187 19.61 34.82 5.00
CA PRO A 187 19.37 33.48 5.54
C PRO A 187 19.48 33.52 7.06
N GLY A 188 18.40 33.14 7.75
CA GLY A 188 18.30 33.25 9.19
C GLY A 188 16.93 32.87 9.72
N ARG A 189 16.79 32.91 11.05
CA ARG A 189 15.57 32.50 11.76
C ARG A 189 14.33 33.26 11.28
N SER A 190 14.46 34.53 10.93
CA SER A 190 13.35 35.38 10.46
C SER A 190 12.75 34.89 9.14
N ALA A 191 13.59 34.49 8.18
CA ALA A 191 13.15 33.96 6.89
C ALA A 191 12.38 32.64 7.05
N GLY A 192 12.89 31.74 7.89
CA GLY A 192 12.22 30.48 8.21
C GLY A 192 10.89 30.68 8.95
N LEU A 193 10.83 31.61 9.90
CA LEU A 193 9.58 31.94 10.60
C LEU A 193 8.53 32.55 9.66
N LEU A 194 8.94 33.44 8.75
CA LEU A 194 8.04 34.00 7.75
C LEU A 194 7.45 32.91 6.84
N GLN A 195 8.29 31.98 6.38
CA GLN A 195 7.84 30.84 5.58
C GLN A 195 6.81 29.99 6.34
N ILE A 196 7.12 29.59 7.57
CA ILE A 196 6.22 28.80 8.43
C ILE A 196 4.91 29.53 8.65
N LEU A 197 4.94 30.83 8.93
CA LEU A 197 3.75 31.66 9.14
C LEU A 197 2.88 31.70 7.88
N LEU A 198 3.46 31.97 6.72
CA LEU A 198 2.72 32.03 5.45
C LEU A 198 2.10 30.67 5.10
N PHE A 199 2.83 29.57 5.32
CA PHE A 199 2.30 28.22 5.15
C PHE A 199 1.16 27.91 6.14
N ALA A 200 1.29 28.32 7.40
CA ALA A 200 0.27 28.14 8.42
C ALA A 200 -1.01 28.93 8.10
N VAL A 201 -0.89 30.20 7.72
CA VAL A 201 -2.04 31.04 7.32
C VAL A 201 -2.69 30.49 6.06
N ALA A 202 -1.91 30.10 5.05
CA ALA A 202 -2.45 29.47 3.84
C ALA A 202 -3.23 28.18 4.15
N THR A 203 -2.70 27.34 5.04
CA THR A 203 -3.36 26.12 5.50
C THR A 203 -4.66 26.45 6.25
N ALA A 204 -4.64 27.44 7.14
CA ALA A 204 -5.84 27.88 7.86
C ALA A 204 -6.93 28.37 6.89
N VAL A 205 -6.57 29.16 5.87
CA VAL A 205 -7.48 29.62 4.80
C VAL A 205 -8.11 28.43 4.07
N ASP A 206 -7.31 27.42 3.72
CA ASP A 206 -7.76 26.22 3.01
C ASP A 206 -8.78 25.38 3.82
N TYR A 207 -8.60 25.29 5.13
CA TYR A 207 -9.50 24.55 6.03
C TYR A 207 -10.73 25.36 6.43
N VAL A 208 -10.62 26.67 6.67
CA VAL A 208 -11.79 27.56 6.84
C VAL A 208 -12.63 27.56 5.57
N GLY A 209 -11.98 27.52 4.40
CA GLY A 209 -12.60 27.37 3.09
C GLY A 209 -13.47 26.12 2.93
N LEU A 210 -13.37 25.09 3.80
CA LEU A 210 -14.30 23.95 3.81
C LEU A 210 -15.73 24.34 4.22
N ARG A 211 -15.92 25.51 4.83
CA ARG A 211 -17.24 26.05 5.20
C ARG A 211 -17.88 26.89 4.09
N ALA A 212 -17.07 27.49 3.22
CA ALA A 212 -17.53 28.41 2.17
C ALA A 212 -18.53 27.83 1.14
N PRO A 213 -18.47 26.54 0.74
CA PRO A 213 -19.39 25.98 -0.26
C PRO A 213 -20.83 25.72 0.21
N GLY A 214 -21.18 26.10 1.45
CA GLY A 214 -22.48 25.79 2.06
C GLY A 214 -22.58 24.32 2.48
N THR A 215 -22.88 24.09 3.76
CA THR A 215 -22.94 22.75 4.34
C THR A 215 -24.18 22.00 3.85
N GLY A 216 -24.05 21.17 2.80
CA GLY A 216 -25.14 20.38 2.21
C GLY A 216 -25.18 20.35 0.68
N SER A 217 -24.37 21.19 0.02
CA SER A 217 -24.32 21.31 -1.45
C SER A 217 -23.45 20.25 -2.15
N TRP A 218 -22.73 19.46 -1.36
CA TRP A 218 -21.92 18.32 -1.80
C TRP A 218 -22.69 17.06 -1.47
N GLN A 219 -23.02 16.24 -2.47
CA GLN A 219 -23.74 14.98 -2.25
C GLN A 219 -22.74 13.83 -2.21
N LEU A 220 -22.70 13.11 -1.08
CA LEU A 220 -21.96 11.85 -0.97
C LEU A 220 -22.74 10.75 -1.72
N ARG A 221 -22.17 10.23 -2.81
CA ARG A 221 -22.83 9.25 -3.68
C ARG A 221 -22.74 7.83 -3.13
N SER A 222 -21.56 7.42 -2.66
CA SER A 222 -21.31 6.07 -2.14
C SER A 222 -20.72 6.14 -0.74
N VAL A 223 -21.46 5.64 0.26
CA VAL A 223 -20.96 5.57 1.65
C VAL A 223 -19.85 4.54 1.77
N ARG A 224 -20.05 3.36 1.19
CA ARG A 224 -19.05 2.28 1.20
C ARG A 224 -17.72 2.71 0.63
N HIS A 225 -17.70 3.28 -0.58
CA HIS A 225 -16.47 3.77 -1.19
C HIS A 225 -15.80 4.84 -0.31
N TRP A 226 -16.58 5.73 0.30
CA TRP A 226 -16.06 6.76 1.17
C TRP A 226 -15.39 6.18 2.42
N ALA A 227 -16.05 5.24 3.11
CA ALA A 227 -15.48 4.53 4.26
C ALA A 227 -14.23 3.73 3.86
N GLU A 228 -14.29 3.01 2.74
CA GLU A 228 -13.19 2.20 2.19
C GLU A 228 -11.94 3.04 1.90
N ARG A 229 -12.07 4.22 1.27
CA ARG A 229 -10.94 5.15 1.06
C ARG A 229 -10.28 5.56 2.37
N HIS A 230 -11.07 5.86 3.41
CA HIS A 230 -10.53 6.30 4.70
C HIS A 230 -9.90 5.15 5.49
N ASN A 231 -10.43 3.93 5.34
CA ASN A 231 -9.80 2.72 5.85
C ASN A 231 -8.44 2.49 5.19
N LEU A 232 -8.33 2.69 3.88
CA LEU A 232 -7.06 2.53 3.15
C LEU A 232 -6.01 3.57 3.55
N ILE A 233 -6.36 4.85 3.72
CA ILE A 233 -5.38 5.85 4.19
C ILE A 233 -4.94 5.61 5.64
N MET A 234 -5.84 5.07 6.48
CA MET A 234 -5.47 4.61 7.82
C MET A 234 -4.43 3.47 7.75
N LEU A 235 -4.64 2.51 6.85
CA LEU A 235 -3.66 1.44 6.60
C LEU A 235 -2.34 1.99 6.05
N ILE A 236 -2.36 3.00 5.18
CA ILE A 236 -1.14 3.64 4.66
C ILE A 236 -0.34 4.31 5.79
N ALA A 237 -1.00 5.02 6.71
CA ALA A 237 -0.33 5.62 7.85
C ALA A 237 0.22 4.56 8.84
N LEU A 238 -0.50 3.45 9.04
CA LEU A 238 0.03 2.29 9.78
C LEU A 238 1.22 1.66 9.04
N GLY A 239 1.19 1.59 7.71
CA GLY A 239 2.30 1.14 6.88
C GLY A 239 3.55 1.98 7.11
N GLU A 240 3.41 3.30 7.20
CA GLU A 240 4.51 4.20 7.53
C GLU A 240 5.10 3.89 8.92
N THR A 241 4.26 3.60 9.94
CA THR A 241 4.81 3.18 11.25
C THR A 241 5.61 1.87 11.15
N ILE A 242 5.20 0.90 10.33
CA ILE A 242 5.92 -0.36 10.11
C ILE A 242 7.24 -0.13 9.36
N ILE A 243 7.22 0.69 8.30
CA ILE A 243 8.42 1.08 7.55
C ILE A 243 9.40 1.81 8.49
N SER A 244 8.90 2.71 9.34
CA SER A 244 9.71 3.43 10.33
C SER A 244 10.39 2.49 11.33
N ILE A 245 9.68 1.48 11.85
CA ILE A 245 10.28 0.45 12.73
C ILE A 245 11.49 -0.19 12.04
N GLY A 246 11.30 -0.63 10.80
CA GLY A 246 12.31 -1.36 10.05
C GLY A 246 13.40 -0.48 9.42
N THR A 247 13.25 0.85 9.40
CA THR A 247 14.21 1.82 8.83
C THR A 247 14.80 2.75 9.89
N SER A 248 14.47 2.53 11.16
CA SER A 248 14.98 3.29 12.32
C SER A 248 16.51 3.37 12.36
N ARG A 249 17.20 2.30 11.93
CA ARG A 249 18.66 2.24 11.81
C ARG A 249 19.19 2.55 10.39
N GLY A 250 18.37 3.19 9.56
CA GLY A 250 18.67 3.53 8.18
C GLY A 250 18.26 2.46 7.15
N PHE A 251 18.27 2.84 5.88
CA PHE A 251 17.90 1.96 4.76
C PHE A 251 19.05 1.06 4.28
N ALA A 252 20.29 1.29 4.71
CA ALA A 252 21.46 0.59 4.18
C ALA A 252 21.67 -0.80 4.80
N GLY A 253 20.96 -1.12 5.89
CA GLY A 253 21.13 -2.37 6.65
C GLY A 253 22.54 -2.54 7.25
N THR A 254 23.31 -1.46 7.38
CA THR A 254 24.71 -1.43 7.86
C THR A 254 24.87 -1.82 9.32
N PRO A 255 23.98 -1.42 10.26
CA PRO A 255 24.16 -1.76 11.65
C PRO A 255 23.87 -3.25 11.91
N ALA A 256 24.59 -3.84 12.84
CA ALA A 256 24.39 -5.23 13.24
C ALA A 256 23.01 -5.42 13.89
N ILE A 257 22.37 -6.57 13.65
CA ILE A 257 21.07 -6.88 14.26
C ILE A 257 21.30 -7.40 15.67
N THR A 258 20.73 -6.76 16.68
CA THR A 258 20.85 -7.19 18.09
C THR A 258 19.53 -7.73 18.62
N TRP A 259 19.56 -8.43 19.75
CA TRP A 259 18.33 -8.84 20.46
C TRP A 259 17.46 -7.65 20.85
N SER A 260 18.08 -6.52 21.24
CA SER A 260 17.36 -5.30 21.59
C SER A 260 16.61 -4.70 20.39
N VAL A 261 17.19 -4.74 19.18
CA VAL A 261 16.50 -4.31 17.96
C VAL A 261 15.34 -5.24 17.63
N LEU A 262 15.53 -6.55 17.65
CA LEU A 262 14.43 -7.50 17.37
C LEU A 262 13.30 -7.39 18.39
N ALA A 263 13.63 -7.32 19.69
CA ALA A 263 12.66 -7.15 20.77
C ALA A 263 11.94 -5.80 20.65
N GLY A 264 12.68 -4.70 20.44
CA GLY A 264 12.14 -3.37 20.24
C GLY A 264 11.22 -3.29 19.03
N SER A 265 11.61 -3.84 17.88
CA SER A 265 10.77 -3.91 16.68
C SER A 265 9.52 -4.76 16.91
N GLY A 266 9.62 -5.87 17.64
CA GLY A 266 8.47 -6.70 18.01
C GLY A 266 7.47 -5.96 18.90
N LEU A 267 7.96 -5.27 19.93
CA LEU A 267 7.13 -4.45 20.83
C LEU A 267 6.51 -3.25 20.10
N ALA A 268 7.25 -2.59 19.21
CA ALA A 268 6.74 -1.51 18.39
C ALA A 268 5.62 -1.99 17.46
N LEU A 269 5.81 -3.15 16.82
CA LEU A 269 4.78 -3.73 15.98
C LEU A 269 3.55 -4.12 16.79
N LEU A 270 3.70 -4.61 18.03
CA LEU A 270 2.57 -4.84 18.91
C LEU A 270 1.77 -3.55 19.16
N VAL A 271 2.44 -2.42 19.43
CA VAL A 271 1.77 -1.12 19.55
C VAL A 271 0.97 -0.80 18.27
N VAL A 272 1.60 -0.88 17.10
CA VAL A 272 0.93 -0.63 15.81
C VAL A 272 -0.26 -1.56 15.57
N ALA A 273 -0.10 -2.85 15.87
CA ALA A 273 -1.14 -3.87 15.77
C ALA A 273 -2.34 -3.56 16.67
N PHE A 274 -2.13 -3.03 17.87
CA PHE A 274 -3.22 -2.64 18.77
C PHE A 274 -3.96 -1.39 18.31
N LEU A 275 -3.25 -0.40 17.77
CA LEU A 275 -3.90 0.77 17.17
C LEU A 275 -4.75 0.34 15.96
N TRP A 276 -4.20 -0.52 15.11
CA TRP A 276 -4.95 -1.14 14.01
C TRP A 276 -6.19 -1.91 14.50
N TRP A 277 -6.03 -2.74 15.54
CA TRP A 277 -7.14 -3.51 16.11
C TRP A 277 -8.25 -2.58 16.62
N ALA A 278 -7.90 -1.53 17.36
CA ALA A 278 -8.85 -0.61 17.97
C ALA A 278 -9.78 0.06 16.93
N TYR A 279 -9.24 0.41 15.76
CA TYR A 279 -10.02 1.03 14.68
C TYR A 279 -10.80 0.02 13.83
N PHE A 280 -10.18 -1.10 13.42
CA PHE A 280 -10.75 -2.04 12.46
C PHE A 280 -11.62 -3.15 13.07
N ASP A 281 -11.67 -3.30 14.40
CA ASP A 281 -12.59 -4.25 15.03
C ASP A 281 -14.05 -3.81 14.92
N ILE A 282 -14.34 -2.58 15.33
CA ILE A 282 -15.73 -2.08 15.44
C ILE A 282 -15.89 -0.70 14.81
N ALA A 283 -15.01 0.26 15.14
CA ALA A 283 -15.22 1.67 14.81
C ALA A 283 -15.42 1.93 13.30
N ALA A 284 -14.61 1.29 12.45
CA ALA A 284 -14.72 1.43 11.00
C ALA A 284 -16.08 0.93 10.44
N LEU A 285 -16.56 -0.21 10.93
CA LEU A 285 -17.80 -0.85 10.48
C LEU A 285 -19.03 -0.11 10.99
N ASP A 286 -19.05 0.24 12.29
CA ASP A 286 -20.14 1.00 12.91
C ASP A 286 -20.30 2.38 12.26
N ALA A 287 -19.19 3.04 11.93
CA ALA A 287 -19.21 4.33 11.26
C ALA A 287 -19.80 4.25 9.85
N GLU A 288 -19.43 3.23 9.06
CA GLU A 288 -20.00 3.02 7.72
C GLU A 288 -21.51 2.80 7.80
N GLN A 289 -21.97 1.88 8.66
CA GLN A 289 -23.39 1.59 8.86
C GLN A 289 -24.18 2.81 9.33
N THR A 290 -23.62 3.58 10.26
CA THR A 290 -24.26 4.80 10.74
C THR A 290 -24.37 5.82 9.61
N LEU A 291 -23.34 5.99 8.79
CA LEU A 291 -23.37 6.91 7.65
C LEU A 291 -24.36 6.46 6.56
N GLU A 292 -24.54 5.15 6.35
CA GLU A 292 -25.57 4.58 5.46
C GLU A 292 -26.98 4.95 5.93
N SER A 293 -27.24 4.91 7.24
CA SER A 293 -28.55 5.20 7.83
C SER A 293 -28.94 6.68 7.82
N VAL A 294 -27.99 7.61 7.64
CA VAL A 294 -28.23 9.06 7.73
C VAL A 294 -28.85 9.60 6.43
N PRO A 295 -29.88 10.48 6.52
CA PRO A 295 -30.49 11.14 5.36
C PRO A 295 -29.48 11.91 4.49
N HIS A 296 -29.70 11.90 3.17
CA HIS A 296 -28.77 12.45 2.17
C HIS A 296 -28.28 13.88 2.44
N HIS A 297 -29.14 14.78 2.93
CA HIS A 297 -28.79 16.19 3.17
C HIS A 297 -27.85 16.39 4.36
N ALA A 298 -27.91 15.51 5.37
CA ALA A 298 -27.05 15.55 6.55
C ALA A 298 -25.78 14.68 6.39
N ARG A 299 -25.85 13.67 5.52
CA ARG A 299 -24.78 12.68 5.27
C ARG A 299 -23.43 13.32 4.96
N SER A 300 -23.39 14.30 4.06
CA SER A 300 -22.12 14.93 3.65
C SER A 300 -21.47 15.77 4.75
N ARG A 301 -22.28 16.37 5.65
CA ARG A 301 -21.74 17.09 6.82
C ARG A 301 -21.12 16.12 7.81
N LEU A 302 -21.83 15.03 8.11
CA LEU A 302 -21.31 13.97 8.97
C LEU A 302 -20.04 13.34 8.37
N ALA A 303 -20.04 13.04 7.07
CA ALA A 303 -18.88 12.52 6.36
C ALA A 303 -17.67 13.46 6.45
N ARG A 304 -17.85 14.76 6.18
CA ARG A 304 -16.77 15.75 6.33
C ARG A 304 -16.25 15.78 7.76
N ASP A 305 -17.13 15.92 8.75
CA ASP A 305 -16.72 16.10 10.15
C ASP A 305 -16.02 14.84 10.68
N ALA A 306 -16.59 13.66 10.47
CA ALA A 306 -16.05 12.42 11.01
C ALA A 306 -14.88 11.85 10.19
N TYR A 307 -15.00 11.83 8.86
CA TYR A 307 -13.99 11.23 8.01
C TYR A 307 -12.91 12.21 7.55
N THR A 308 -13.26 13.42 7.12
CA THR A 308 -12.24 14.40 6.67
C THR A 308 -11.55 15.11 7.83
N LEU A 309 -12.24 15.42 8.93
CA LEU A 309 -11.65 16.20 10.03
C LEU A 309 -11.16 15.32 11.20
N LEU A 310 -11.94 14.32 11.64
CA LEU A 310 -11.56 13.51 12.81
C LEU A 310 -10.61 12.35 12.50
N HIS A 311 -10.44 11.95 11.22
CA HIS A 311 -9.34 11.03 10.88
C HIS A 311 -7.98 11.72 10.88
N LEU A 312 -7.92 13.01 10.59
CA LEU A 312 -6.67 13.77 10.58
C LEU A 312 -5.89 13.65 11.90
N PRO A 313 -6.45 13.84 13.11
CA PRO A 313 -5.71 13.62 14.35
C PRO A 313 -5.30 12.15 14.53
N MET A 314 -6.07 11.18 14.05
CA MET A 314 -5.64 9.77 14.07
C MET A 314 -4.40 9.56 13.18
N ILE A 315 -4.43 10.04 11.95
CA ILE A 315 -3.29 9.97 11.03
C ILE A 315 -2.07 10.72 11.60
N ALA A 316 -2.27 11.93 12.14
CA ALA A 316 -1.22 12.69 12.80
C ALA A 316 -0.62 11.94 14.00
N GLY A 317 -1.46 11.29 14.80
CA GLY A 317 -1.01 10.43 15.90
C GLY A 317 -0.14 9.27 15.40
N LEU A 318 -0.51 8.61 14.30
CA LEU A 318 0.31 7.56 13.70
C LEU A 318 1.64 8.08 13.14
N ILE A 319 1.65 9.25 12.49
CA ILE A 319 2.91 9.86 12.01
C ILE A 319 3.80 10.27 13.19
N LEU A 320 3.23 10.74 14.30
CA LEU A 320 3.99 11.02 15.54
C LEU A 320 4.55 9.74 16.16
N VAL A 321 3.79 8.64 16.17
CA VAL A 321 4.27 7.32 16.56
C VAL A 321 5.42 6.89 15.66
N ALA A 322 5.29 7.02 14.34
CA ALA A 322 6.36 6.69 13.38
C ALA A 322 7.63 7.52 13.65
N PHE A 323 7.49 8.83 13.87
CA PHE A 323 8.59 9.72 14.22
C PHE A 323 9.26 9.34 15.56
N GLY A 324 8.46 9.06 16.59
CA GLY A 324 8.93 8.61 17.90
C GLY A 324 9.69 7.29 17.80
N LEU A 325 9.16 6.30 17.07
CA LEU A 325 9.80 5.00 16.85
C LEU A 325 11.13 5.12 16.09
N LYS A 326 11.21 6.02 15.09
CA LYS A 326 12.43 6.25 14.31
C LYS A 326 13.58 6.75 15.18
N HIS A 327 13.29 7.71 16.06
CA HIS A 327 14.25 8.20 17.04
C HIS A 327 14.59 7.14 18.09
N ALA A 328 13.56 6.52 18.67
CA ALA A 328 13.67 5.56 19.75
C ALA A 328 14.51 4.32 19.42
N LEU A 329 14.33 3.75 18.22
CA LEU A 329 15.05 2.56 17.77
C LEU A 329 16.34 2.90 16.99
N GLY A 330 16.47 4.15 16.52
CA GLY A 330 17.68 4.64 15.85
C GLY A 330 18.82 4.98 16.82
N ALA A 331 18.49 5.46 18.03
CA ALA A 331 19.46 5.88 19.05
C ALA A 331 20.08 4.73 19.86
N THR A 332 19.51 3.53 19.86
CA THR A 332 20.08 2.38 20.58
C THR A 332 21.35 1.87 19.91
N GLU A 333 22.54 2.40 20.26
CA GLU A 333 23.82 1.80 19.89
C GLU A 333 23.96 0.37 20.42
N ILE A 334 24.96 -0.37 19.91
CA ILE A 334 25.06 -1.83 20.05
C ILE A 334 25.23 -2.29 21.51
N ASP A 335 25.64 -1.43 22.45
CA ASP A 335 25.85 -1.82 23.86
C ASP A 335 25.47 -0.73 24.90
N THR A 336 24.75 0.33 24.51
CA THR A 336 24.33 1.38 25.45
C THR A 336 22.83 1.26 25.76
N ALA A 337 22.54 0.93 27.03
CA ALA A 337 21.22 1.06 27.62
C ALA A 337 20.88 2.55 27.80
N GLU A 338 20.61 3.25 26.69
CA GLU A 338 20.30 4.67 26.74
C GLU A 338 18.81 4.89 27.05
N LYS A 339 18.55 5.83 27.95
CA LYS A 339 17.19 6.31 28.22
C LYS A 339 16.72 7.08 26.98
N TRP A 340 15.46 6.90 26.58
CA TRP A 340 14.91 7.70 25.51
C TRP A 340 14.95 9.18 25.86
N ASP A 341 15.43 10.00 24.92
CA ASP A 341 15.33 11.44 25.04
C ASP A 341 13.84 11.85 25.15
N ALA A 342 13.58 12.90 25.93
CA ALA A 342 12.23 13.35 26.24
C ALA A 342 11.38 13.60 24.97
N PRO A 343 11.88 14.22 23.90
CA PRO A 343 11.15 14.37 22.63
C PRO A 343 10.67 13.06 22.01
N ALA A 344 11.51 12.01 22.01
CA ALA A 344 11.17 10.72 21.42
C ALA A 344 10.02 10.05 22.19
N LEU A 345 10.09 10.09 23.52
CA LEU A 345 9.06 9.59 24.41
C LEU A 345 7.75 10.37 24.25
N PHE A 346 7.81 11.71 24.28
CA PHE A 346 6.62 12.55 24.09
C PHE A 346 5.97 12.34 22.73
N SER A 347 6.74 12.13 21.67
CA SER A 347 6.21 11.90 20.33
C SER A 347 5.53 10.55 20.22
N LEU A 348 6.14 9.50 20.79
CA LEU A 348 5.56 8.15 20.77
C LEU A 348 4.29 8.06 21.63
N TYR A 349 4.38 8.41 22.91
CA TYR A 349 3.24 8.34 23.84
C TYR A 349 2.17 9.37 23.46
N GLY A 350 2.58 10.60 23.11
CA GLY A 350 1.68 11.65 22.65
C GLY A 350 0.99 11.30 21.33
N GLY A 351 1.69 10.64 20.41
CA GLY A 351 1.12 10.11 19.17
C GLY A 351 0.04 9.06 19.42
N VAL A 352 0.28 8.11 20.33
CA VAL A 352 -0.74 7.13 20.76
C VAL A 352 -1.94 7.82 21.40
N VAL A 353 -1.71 8.78 22.30
CA VAL A 353 -2.80 9.54 22.95
C VAL A 353 -3.59 10.34 21.92
N LEU A 354 -2.93 11.02 20.98
CA LEU A 354 -3.60 11.78 19.91
C LEU A 354 -4.43 10.87 19.00
N TYR A 355 -3.92 9.68 18.69
CA TYR A 355 -4.66 8.66 17.95
C TYR A 355 -5.94 8.24 18.68
N LEU A 356 -5.81 7.86 19.96
CA LEU A 356 -6.95 7.40 20.76
C LEU A 356 -7.96 8.53 21.01
N LEU A 357 -7.52 9.78 21.20
CA LEU A 357 -8.40 10.95 21.30
C LEU A 357 -9.17 11.17 20.00
N GLY A 358 -8.50 11.07 18.84
CA GLY A 358 -9.14 11.12 17.54
C GLY A 358 -10.18 10.02 17.37
N LEU A 359 -9.88 8.80 17.81
CA LEU A 359 -10.80 7.65 17.78
C LEU A 359 -12.03 7.87 18.68
N VAL A 360 -11.84 8.35 19.92
CA VAL A 360 -12.95 8.69 20.83
C VAL A 360 -13.83 9.78 20.22
N ALA A 361 -13.22 10.82 19.66
CA ALA A 361 -13.97 11.90 19.03
C ALA A 361 -14.74 11.40 17.80
N PHE A 362 -14.13 10.51 17.00
CA PHE A 362 -14.76 9.88 15.85
C PHE A 362 -15.97 9.03 16.25
N GLU A 363 -15.82 8.15 17.23
CA GLU A 363 -16.91 7.33 17.76
C GLU A 363 -18.02 8.18 18.37
N TRP A 364 -17.68 9.24 19.11
CA TRP A 364 -18.64 10.18 19.67
C TRP A 364 -19.40 10.91 18.56
N ARG A 365 -18.72 11.34 17.50
CA ARG A 365 -19.34 12.06 16.38
C ARG A 365 -20.25 11.18 15.53
N MET A 366 -19.87 9.91 15.34
CA MET A 366 -20.60 8.95 14.51
C MET A 366 -21.76 8.31 15.29
N VAL A 367 -21.46 7.69 16.43
CA VAL A 367 -22.40 6.79 17.13
C VAL A 367 -22.96 7.43 18.41
N ARG A 368 -22.51 8.65 18.78
CA ARG A 368 -22.87 9.33 20.06
C ARG A 368 -22.54 8.47 21.29
N ARG A 369 -21.51 7.63 21.18
CA ARG A 369 -20.99 6.77 22.25
C ARG A 369 -19.53 7.08 22.49
N ILE A 370 -19.12 7.09 23.75
CA ILE A 370 -17.71 7.19 24.14
C ILE A 370 -17.20 5.75 24.29
N GLY A 371 -16.24 5.36 23.44
CA GLY A 371 -15.55 4.08 23.56
C GLY A 371 -14.79 3.99 24.87
N ARG A 372 -15.24 3.08 25.75
CA ARG A 372 -14.55 2.83 27.03
C ARG A 372 -13.14 2.27 26.84
N GLY A 373 -12.91 1.53 25.75
CA GLY A 373 -11.59 0.97 25.42
C GLY A 373 -10.55 2.05 25.12
N PRO A 374 -10.76 2.89 24.11
CA PRO A 374 -9.86 4.01 23.82
C PRO A 374 -9.66 4.95 25.01
N LEU A 375 -10.72 5.25 25.78
CA LEU A 375 -10.61 6.07 27.00
C LEU A 375 -9.72 5.43 28.07
N LEU A 376 -9.90 4.12 28.32
CA LEU A 376 -9.03 3.37 29.22
C LEU A 376 -7.58 3.40 28.74
N GLY A 377 -7.36 3.28 27.43
CA GLY A 377 -6.03 3.40 26.83
C GLY A 377 -5.40 4.77 27.07
N ILE A 378 -6.14 5.86 26.88
CA ILE A 378 -5.65 7.22 27.15
C ILE A 378 -5.22 7.35 28.62
N VAL A 379 -6.08 6.92 29.55
CA VAL A 379 -5.80 6.99 30.99
C VAL A 379 -4.58 6.16 31.34
N LEU A 380 -4.49 4.91 30.86
CA LEU A 380 -3.39 4.02 31.17
C LEU A 380 -2.05 4.50 30.60
N VAL A 381 -2.05 4.97 29.34
CA VAL A 381 -0.86 5.54 28.70
C VAL A 381 -0.40 6.82 29.42
N ALA A 382 -1.34 7.70 29.82
CA ALA A 382 -1.02 8.91 30.57
C ALA A 382 -0.45 8.62 31.97
N LEU A 383 -1.00 7.63 32.68
CA LEU A 383 -0.51 7.21 34.00
C LEU A 383 0.86 6.53 33.94
N LEU A 384 1.15 5.80 32.86
CA LEU A 384 2.41 5.06 32.72
C LEU A 384 3.54 5.90 32.09
N ALA A 385 3.24 7.00 31.40
CA ALA A 385 4.27 7.87 30.80
C ALA A 385 5.33 8.39 31.81
N PRO A 386 4.98 8.79 33.05
CA PRO A 386 5.97 9.20 34.06
C PRO A 386 6.88 8.08 34.55
N VAL A 387 6.47 6.83 34.43
CA VAL A 387 7.30 5.64 34.73
C VAL A 387 8.15 5.27 33.52
N ALA A 388 7.57 5.38 32.32
CA ALA A 388 8.26 5.12 31.06
C ALA A 388 9.50 5.99 30.85
N ARG A 389 9.51 7.22 31.38
CA ARG A 389 10.68 8.13 31.29
C ARG A 389 11.87 7.71 32.16
N THR A 390 11.66 6.87 33.17
CA THR A 390 12.72 6.48 34.12
C THR A 390 13.43 5.21 33.70
N VAL A 391 12.84 4.43 32.79
CA VAL A 391 13.36 3.14 32.32
C VAL A 391 14.06 3.29 30.97
N GLU A 392 14.75 2.22 30.57
CA GLU A 392 15.40 2.12 29.26
C GLU A 392 14.41 2.11 28.10
N ALA A 393 14.91 2.45 26.92
CA ALA A 393 14.20 2.43 25.63
C ALA A 393 13.22 1.25 25.44
N VAL A 394 13.76 0.02 25.47
CA VAL A 394 12.98 -1.20 25.20
C VAL A 394 11.94 -1.45 26.29
N ALA A 395 12.29 -1.16 27.54
CA ALA A 395 11.37 -1.27 28.68
C ALA A 395 10.22 -0.26 28.57
N SER A 396 10.50 0.99 28.18
CA SER A 396 9.49 2.02 27.92
C SER A 396 8.52 1.61 26.82
N LEU A 397 9.04 1.01 25.73
CA LEU A 397 8.21 0.45 24.67
C LEU A 397 7.38 -0.73 25.16
N GLY A 398 7.96 -1.58 26.01
CA GLY A 398 7.28 -2.70 26.66
C GLY A 398 6.13 -2.26 27.56
N ILE A 399 6.30 -1.16 28.31
CA ILE A 399 5.24 -0.53 29.12
C ILE A 399 4.09 -0.06 28.22
N LEU A 400 4.41 0.64 27.11
CA LEU A 400 3.39 1.10 26.17
C LEU A 400 2.66 -0.06 25.50
N ALA A 401 3.38 -1.06 25.01
CA ALA A 401 2.80 -2.25 24.41
C ALA A 401 1.91 -2.99 25.41
N GLY A 402 2.41 -3.23 26.63
CA GLY A 402 1.66 -3.87 27.72
C GLY A 402 0.39 -3.12 28.08
N ALA A 403 0.43 -1.78 28.13
CA ALA A 403 -0.75 -0.95 28.36
C ALA A 403 -1.84 -1.20 27.30
N LEU A 404 -1.47 -1.20 26.02
CA LEU A 404 -2.40 -1.44 24.92
C LEU A 404 -2.91 -2.89 24.90
N VAL A 405 -2.07 -3.87 25.23
CA VAL A 405 -2.48 -5.27 25.42
C VAL A 405 -3.56 -5.35 26.51
N CYS A 406 -3.34 -4.73 27.67
CA CYS A 406 -4.29 -4.72 28.78
C CYS A 406 -5.64 -4.14 28.37
N VAL A 407 -5.66 -3.06 27.57
CA VAL A 407 -6.89 -2.46 27.04
C VAL A 407 -7.66 -3.47 26.18
N VAL A 408 -6.96 -4.16 25.26
CA VAL A 408 -7.61 -5.14 24.38
C VAL A 408 -8.06 -6.38 25.16
N LEU A 409 -7.26 -6.88 26.10
CA LEU A 409 -7.66 -7.99 26.96
C LEU A 409 -8.89 -7.62 27.79
N ALA A 410 -8.96 -6.42 28.37
CA ALA A 410 -10.14 -5.92 29.05
C ALA A 410 -11.34 -5.85 28.10
N HIS A 411 -11.13 -5.45 26.84
CA HIS A 411 -12.17 -5.42 25.83
C HIS A 411 -12.71 -6.81 25.45
N VAL A 412 -11.82 -7.79 25.25
CA VAL A 412 -12.19 -9.15 24.83
C VAL A 412 -12.78 -9.97 25.98
N THR A 413 -12.35 -9.75 27.22
CA THR A 413 -12.76 -10.54 28.39
C THR A 413 -13.93 -9.91 29.16
N VAL A 414 -13.81 -8.63 29.54
CA VAL A 414 -14.78 -7.93 30.42
C VAL A 414 -15.95 -7.35 29.62
N LEU A 415 -15.72 -6.84 28.40
CA LEU A 415 -16.76 -6.25 27.54
C LEU A 415 -17.42 -7.26 26.56
N ARG A 416 -17.16 -8.55 26.75
CA ARG A 416 -17.46 -9.67 25.83
C ARG A 416 -18.94 -9.84 25.45
N LYS A 417 -19.89 -9.61 26.38
CA LYS A 417 -21.33 -9.80 26.12
C LYS A 417 -21.88 -8.77 25.11
N ARG A 418 -21.41 -7.52 25.18
CA ARG A 418 -21.83 -6.43 24.29
C ARG A 418 -21.13 -6.52 22.92
N HIS A 419 -19.85 -6.92 22.92
CA HIS A 419 -19.04 -7.13 21.72
C HIS A 419 -19.64 -8.21 20.81
N ARG A 420 -20.08 -9.35 21.38
CA ARG A 420 -20.78 -10.42 20.62
C ARG A 420 -22.11 -9.97 20.03
N GLY A 421 -22.84 -9.08 20.70
CA GLY A 421 -24.10 -8.52 20.20
C GLY A 421 -23.90 -7.67 18.95
N LEU A 422 -22.90 -6.78 18.96
CA LEU A 422 -22.53 -5.97 17.78
C LEU A 422 -22.01 -6.84 16.64
N HIS A 423 -21.08 -7.76 16.91
CA HIS A 423 -20.52 -8.64 15.87
C HIS A 423 -21.57 -9.51 15.19
N ARG A 424 -22.63 -9.93 15.90
CA ARG A 424 -23.73 -10.71 15.30
C ARG A 424 -24.59 -9.88 14.34
N VAL A 425 -24.87 -8.62 14.69
CA VAL A 425 -25.61 -7.70 13.82
C VAL A 425 -24.78 -7.34 12.58
N VAL A 426 -23.48 -7.05 12.78
CA VAL A 426 -22.54 -6.75 11.70
C VAL A 426 -22.30 -7.96 10.79
N ALA A 427 -22.15 -9.18 11.34
CA ALA A 427 -21.94 -10.40 10.56
C ALA A 427 -23.13 -10.77 9.67
N VAL A 428 -24.37 -10.45 10.08
CA VAL A 428 -25.57 -10.66 9.26
C VAL A 428 -25.62 -9.69 8.07
N THR A 429 -25.03 -8.49 8.20
CA THR A 429 -24.92 -7.51 7.11
C THR A 429 -23.65 -7.71 6.25
N ALA A 430 -22.61 -8.34 6.79
CA ALA A 430 -21.29 -8.52 6.18
C ALA A 430 -21.18 -9.69 5.18
N GLY A 431 -22.29 -10.31 4.78
CA GLY A 431 -22.33 -11.27 3.66
C GLY A 431 -22.04 -10.64 2.28
N ARG A 432 -21.47 -9.43 2.23
CA ARG A 432 -21.16 -8.68 1.01
C ARG A 432 -19.82 -9.16 0.44
N GLU A 433 -19.71 -9.21 -0.90
CA GLU A 433 -18.43 -9.53 -1.57
C GLU A 433 -17.39 -8.45 -1.27
N VAL A 434 -16.29 -8.85 -0.62
CA VAL A 434 -15.16 -7.97 -0.29
C VAL A 434 -13.92 -8.50 -1.00
N GLU A 435 -13.23 -7.63 -1.75
CA GLU A 435 -12.01 -7.99 -2.50
C GLU A 435 -10.80 -8.26 -1.58
N ALA A 436 -10.72 -7.59 -0.43
CA ALA A 436 -9.70 -7.84 0.61
C ALA A 436 -10.19 -7.41 2.00
N THR A 437 -9.93 -8.20 3.03
CA THR A 437 -10.31 -7.81 4.40
C THR A 437 -9.25 -6.89 5.04
N PRO A 438 -9.57 -6.11 6.07
CA PRO A 438 -8.57 -5.30 6.76
C PRO A 438 -7.39 -6.10 7.29
N GLU A 439 -7.60 -7.36 7.69
CA GLU A 439 -6.54 -8.29 8.09
C GLU A 439 -5.58 -8.59 6.93
N ASP A 440 -6.13 -8.90 5.75
CA ASP A 440 -5.37 -9.17 4.53
C ASP A 440 -4.50 -7.94 4.16
N LEU A 441 -5.08 -6.74 4.25
CA LEU A 441 -4.38 -5.50 3.95
C LEU A 441 -3.30 -5.15 4.99
N PHE A 442 -3.52 -5.46 6.27
CA PHE A 442 -2.52 -5.23 7.31
C PHE A 442 -1.30 -6.14 7.14
N LEU A 443 -1.51 -7.39 6.73
CA LEU A 443 -0.41 -8.27 6.31
C LEU A 443 0.35 -7.69 5.12
N ASP A 444 -0.37 -7.19 4.12
CA ASP A 444 0.23 -6.61 2.91
C ASP A 444 1.15 -5.41 3.24
N LEU A 445 0.90 -4.65 4.31
CA LEU A 445 1.76 -3.53 4.73
C LEU A 445 3.20 -3.98 5.08
N VAL A 446 3.38 -5.12 5.76
CA VAL A 446 4.73 -5.59 6.09
C VAL A 446 5.45 -6.13 4.85
N PHE A 447 4.70 -6.63 3.86
CA PHE A 447 5.27 -7.02 2.56
C PHE A 447 5.80 -5.84 1.76
N VAL A 448 5.17 -4.65 1.87
CA VAL A 448 5.72 -3.41 1.29
C VAL A 448 7.13 -3.16 1.84
N TYR A 449 7.29 -3.20 3.17
CA TYR A 449 8.59 -3.04 3.80
C TYR A 449 9.58 -4.15 3.38
N ALA A 450 9.16 -5.41 3.37
CA ALA A 450 10.02 -6.53 2.99
C ALA A 450 10.53 -6.39 1.54
N PHE A 451 9.69 -5.94 0.60
CA PHE A 451 10.11 -5.70 -0.78
C PHE A 451 11.11 -4.54 -0.88
N ILE A 452 10.95 -3.48 -0.07
CA ILE A 452 11.96 -2.41 0.02
C ILE A 452 13.31 -3.01 0.45
N GLN A 453 13.31 -3.90 1.44
CA GLN A 453 14.53 -4.55 1.93
C GLN A 453 15.16 -5.52 0.93
N VAL A 454 14.35 -6.20 0.10
CA VAL A 454 14.87 -7.00 -1.03
C VAL A 454 15.67 -6.13 -1.99
N THR A 455 15.16 -4.95 -2.37
CA THR A 455 15.91 -4.04 -3.24
C THR A 455 17.13 -3.45 -2.55
N VAL A 456 17.06 -3.16 -1.24
CA VAL A 456 18.25 -2.77 -0.45
C VAL A 456 19.33 -3.85 -0.51
N LEU A 457 18.96 -5.12 -0.29
CA LEU A 457 19.87 -6.26 -0.39
C LEU A 457 20.55 -6.31 -1.77
N MET A 458 19.78 -6.11 -2.84
CA MET A 458 20.33 -6.06 -4.21
C MET A 458 21.29 -4.88 -4.40
N THR A 459 20.95 -3.68 -3.90
CA THR A 459 21.78 -2.46 -4.04
C THR A 459 23.10 -2.57 -3.28
N ARG A 460 23.15 -3.36 -2.21
CA ARG A 460 24.34 -3.56 -1.40
C ARG A 460 25.43 -4.38 -2.09
N HIS A 461 25.04 -5.27 -2.99
CA HIS A 461 25.93 -6.10 -3.79
C HIS A 461 25.63 -5.87 -5.27
N PRO A 462 25.99 -4.71 -5.84
CA PRO A 462 25.63 -4.35 -7.20
C PRO A 462 26.28 -5.35 -8.18
N GLY A 463 25.46 -6.20 -8.79
CA GLY A 463 25.89 -7.27 -9.69
C GLY A 463 24.93 -8.46 -9.70
N ALA A 464 25.30 -9.50 -10.46
CA ALA A 464 24.47 -10.69 -10.61
C ALA A 464 24.22 -11.41 -9.27
N THR A 465 25.20 -11.41 -8.36
CA THR A 465 25.08 -12.02 -7.04
C THR A 465 24.06 -11.31 -6.15
N GLY A 466 24.06 -9.97 -6.10
CA GLY A 466 23.06 -9.23 -5.32
C GLY A 466 21.65 -9.40 -5.87
N VAL A 467 21.51 -9.42 -7.21
CA VAL A 467 20.23 -9.75 -7.86
C VAL A 467 19.79 -11.15 -7.48
N PHE A 468 20.66 -12.16 -7.57
CA PHE A 468 20.35 -13.53 -7.18
C PHE A 468 19.91 -13.64 -5.71
N HIS A 469 20.66 -13.03 -4.78
CA HIS A 469 20.31 -12.99 -3.36
C HIS A 469 18.95 -12.32 -3.12
N GLY A 470 18.69 -11.19 -3.77
CA GLY A 470 17.40 -10.52 -3.69
C GLY A 470 16.25 -11.37 -4.22
N LEU A 471 16.44 -12.04 -5.36
CA LEU A 471 15.44 -12.95 -5.94
C LEU A 471 15.20 -14.19 -5.07
N ALA A 472 16.23 -14.70 -4.40
CA ALA A 472 16.10 -15.82 -3.45
C ALA A 472 15.21 -15.44 -2.26
N VAL A 473 15.45 -14.29 -1.62
CA VAL A 473 14.59 -13.81 -0.52
C VAL A 473 13.19 -13.45 -1.02
N LEU A 474 13.07 -12.85 -2.20
CA LEU A 474 11.77 -12.58 -2.82
C LEU A 474 10.97 -13.87 -3.04
N ALA A 475 11.61 -14.98 -3.42
CA ALA A 475 10.94 -16.27 -3.57
C ALA A 475 10.40 -16.81 -2.23
N LEU A 476 11.16 -16.66 -1.14
CA LEU A 476 10.66 -17.00 0.21
C LEU A 476 9.45 -16.14 0.60
N LEU A 477 9.57 -14.82 0.44
CA LEU A 477 8.48 -13.88 0.72
C LEU A 477 7.23 -14.21 -0.10
N TRP A 478 7.40 -14.43 -1.39
CA TRP A 478 6.32 -14.85 -2.28
C TRP A 478 5.65 -16.12 -1.78
N TRP A 479 6.43 -17.16 -1.47
CA TRP A 479 5.87 -18.42 -1.02
C TRP A 479 5.11 -18.27 0.30
N SER A 480 5.64 -17.50 1.24
CA SER A 480 4.94 -17.12 2.48
C SER A 480 3.59 -16.47 2.19
N TRP A 481 3.57 -15.43 1.34
CA TRP A 481 2.35 -14.69 0.98
C TRP A 481 1.32 -15.55 0.27
N ILE A 482 1.76 -16.43 -0.64
CA ILE A 482 0.88 -17.35 -1.38
C ILE A 482 0.13 -18.28 -0.43
N ASN A 483 0.83 -18.85 0.55
CA ASN A 483 0.22 -19.80 1.48
C ASN A 483 -0.79 -19.10 2.40
N HIS A 484 -0.54 -17.85 2.79
CA HIS A 484 -1.54 -17.03 3.46
C HIS A 484 -2.77 -16.76 2.59
N THR A 485 -2.57 -16.39 1.31
CA THR A 485 -3.67 -16.13 0.38
C THR A 485 -4.51 -17.39 0.13
N TRP A 486 -3.90 -18.58 0.07
CA TRP A 486 -4.63 -19.85 0.04
C TRP A 486 -5.39 -20.09 1.35
N TYR A 487 -4.73 -19.90 2.50
CA TYR A 487 -5.35 -20.06 3.82
C TYR A 487 -6.62 -19.20 3.96
N THR A 488 -6.54 -17.91 3.66
CA THR A 488 -7.66 -16.97 3.83
C THR A 488 -8.77 -17.14 2.80
N THR A 489 -8.51 -17.85 1.69
CA THR A 489 -9.50 -18.17 0.66
C THR A 489 -10.23 -19.49 0.95
N VAL A 490 -9.56 -20.45 1.58
CA VAL A 490 -10.10 -21.79 1.85
C VAL A 490 -10.71 -21.89 3.25
N VAL A 491 -10.08 -21.29 4.26
CA VAL A 491 -10.45 -21.46 5.67
C VAL A 491 -11.35 -20.32 6.16
N ARG A 492 -12.56 -20.66 6.57
CA ARG A 492 -13.47 -19.76 7.30
C ARG A 492 -13.39 -20.02 8.81
N GLY A 493 -12.51 -19.29 9.50
CA GLY A 493 -12.35 -19.36 10.96
C GLY A 493 -13.17 -18.35 11.77
N SER A 494 -12.94 -18.29 13.09
CA SER A 494 -13.39 -17.15 13.91
C SER A 494 -12.56 -15.91 13.59
N ALA A 495 -13.17 -14.72 13.64
CA ALA A 495 -12.49 -13.46 13.32
C ALA A 495 -11.26 -13.23 14.22
N ASN A 496 -11.39 -13.47 15.53
CA ASN A 496 -10.29 -13.23 16.48
C ASN A 496 -9.11 -14.18 16.27
N VAL A 497 -9.34 -15.46 16.00
CA VAL A 497 -8.25 -16.41 15.74
C VAL A 497 -7.51 -16.05 14.46
N ARG A 498 -8.23 -15.67 13.40
CA ARG A 498 -7.58 -15.18 12.16
C ARG A 498 -6.75 -13.94 12.42
N ARG A 499 -7.25 -12.99 13.21
CA ARG A 499 -6.50 -11.78 13.58
C ARG A 499 -5.21 -12.13 14.33
N LEU A 500 -5.26 -13.02 15.31
CA LEU A 500 -4.05 -13.44 16.03
C LEU A 500 -3.02 -14.11 15.10
N ILE A 501 -3.47 -14.96 14.19
CA ILE A 501 -2.61 -15.59 13.17
C ILE A 501 -1.95 -14.51 12.30
N VAL A 502 -2.74 -13.58 11.76
CA VAL A 502 -2.24 -12.47 10.94
C VAL A 502 -1.24 -11.61 11.71
N LEU A 503 -1.51 -11.25 12.96
CA LEU A 503 -0.59 -10.47 13.78
C LEU A 503 0.73 -11.19 14.04
N THR A 504 0.68 -12.50 14.24
CA THR A 504 1.87 -13.33 14.43
C THR A 504 2.67 -13.39 13.12
N GLU A 505 1.99 -13.57 11.99
CA GLU A 505 2.61 -13.59 10.67
C GLU A 505 3.25 -12.24 10.32
N VAL A 506 2.56 -11.13 10.56
CA VAL A 506 3.10 -9.78 10.37
C VAL A 506 4.39 -9.60 11.20
N THR A 507 4.41 -10.11 12.43
CA THR A 507 5.59 -10.04 13.31
C THR A 507 6.76 -10.82 12.74
N LEU A 508 6.54 -12.07 12.36
CA LEU A 508 7.58 -12.92 11.78
C LEU A 508 8.09 -12.38 10.44
N THR A 509 7.19 -11.89 9.58
CA THR A 509 7.57 -11.27 8.29
C THR A 509 8.31 -9.95 8.48
N LEU A 510 8.00 -9.16 9.51
CA LEU A 510 8.76 -7.95 9.83
C LEU A 510 10.19 -8.31 10.23
N MET A 511 10.38 -9.31 11.09
CA MET A 511 11.72 -9.78 11.48
C MET A 511 12.51 -10.33 10.29
N LEU A 512 11.85 -11.08 9.40
CA LEU A 512 12.43 -11.53 8.13
C LEU A 512 12.86 -10.33 7.28
N GLY A 513 12.01 -9.30 7.16
CA GLY A 513 12.31 -8.05 6.45
C GLY A 513 13.52 -7.32 7.04
N ILE A 514 13.58 -7.15 8.36
CA ILE A 514 14.70 -6.49 9.07
C ILE A 514 16.02 -7.24 8.82
N ALA A 515 15.98 -8.56 8.79
CA ALA A 515 17.17 -9.39 8.54
C ALA A 515 17.53 -9.54 7.06
N THR A 516 16.63 -9.20 6.13
CA THR A 516 16.83 -9.38 4.68
C THR A 516 18.12 -8.74 4.15
N PRO A 517 18.51 -7.50 4.52
CA PRO A 517 19.77 -6.90 4.05
C PRO A 517 21.03 -7.64 4.49
N GLN A 518 20.92 -8.57 5.45
CA GLN A 518 21.99 -9.40 6.01
C GLN A 518 21.71 -10.90 5.78
N ALA A 519 20.84 -11.26 4.84
CA ALA A 519 20.41 -12.65 4.60
C ALA A 519 21.55 -13.60 4.18
N PHE A 520 22.63 -13.07 3.61
CA PHE A 520 23.78 -13.83 3.08
C PHE A 520 25.12 -13.31 3.60
N SER A 521 25.11 -12.42 4.59
CA SER A 521 26.30 -11.79 5.13
C SER A 521 26.19 -11.63 6.63
N HIS A 522 27.34 -11.73 7.32
CA HIS A 522 27.40 -11.54 8.75
C HIS A 522 28.00 -10.16 9.06
N VAL A 523 27.34 -9.40 9.94
CA VAL A 523 27.87 -8.15 10.49
C VAL A 523 28.45 -8.45 11.87
N PRO A 524 29.77 -8.23 12.10
CA PRO A 524 30.39 -8.45 13.40
C PRO A 524 29.64 -7.75 14.55
N GLY A 525 29.54 -8.41 15.71
CA GLY A 525 28.82 -7.90 16.88
C GLY A 525 27.29 -8.05 16.83
N GLY A 526 26.73 -8.57 15.74
CA GLY A 526 25.30 -8.85 15.60
C GLY A 526 24.93 -10.32 15.67
N LEU A 527 23.64 -10.57 15.72
CA LEU A 527 23.01 -11.86 15.50
C LEU A 527 23.18 -12.29 14.03
N PRO A 528 23.26 -13.61 13.76
CA PRO A 528 23.42 -14.12 12.41
C PRO A 528 22.18 -13.85 11.55
N GLY A 529 22.28 -12.84 10.67
CA GLY A 529 21.24 -12.46 9.70
C GLY A 529 20.66 -13.64 8.89
N PRO A 530 21.48 -14.54 8.31
CA PRO A 530 20.98 -15.71 7.57
C PRO A 530 20.08 -16.62 8.43
N ALA A 531 20.45 -16.82 9.71
CA ALA A 531 19.66 -17.64 10.62
C ALA A 531 18.32 -16.97 10.95
N ILE A 532 18.30 -15.65 11.18
CA ILE A 532 17.05 -14.93 11.45
C ILE A 532 16.09 -15.06 10.26
N VAL A 533 16.56 -14.84 9.03
CA VAL A 533 15.73 -14.97 7.82
C VAL A 533 15.15 -16.37 7.69
N VAL A 534 15.98 -17.41 7.81
CA VAL A 534 15.52 -18.81 7.66
C VAL A 534 14.60 -19.21 8.81
N LEU A 535 14.95 -18.94 10.05
CA LEU A 535 14.15 -19.36 11.22
C LEU A 535 12.79 -18.65 11.25
N THR A 536 12.74 -17.36 10.94
CA THR A 536 11.47 -16.62 10.85
C THR A 536 10.62 -17.11 9.69
N TYR A 537 11.22 -17.38 8.52
CA TYR A 537 10.53 -17.99 7.40
C TYR A 537 9.93 -19.35 7.79
N VAL A 538 10.73 -20.26 8.35
CA VAL A 538 10.29 -21.57 8.83
C VAL A 538 9.18 -21.44 9.87
N ALA A 539 9.28 -20.48 10.80
CA ALA A 539 8.22 -20.20 11.78
C ALA A 539 6.91 -19.78 11.09
N VAL A 540 6.95 -18.95 10.04
CA VAL A 540 5.76 -18.62 9.24
C VAL A 540 5.18 -19.86 8.57
N ARG A 541 6.04 -20.73 8.00
CA ARG A 541 5.60 -22.00 7.39
C ARG A 541 4.88 -22.90 8.39
N VAL A 542 5.44 -23.06 9.59
CA VAL A 542 4.86 -23.85 10.68
C VAL A 542 3.54 -23.25 11.15
N LEU A 543 3.48 -21.92 11.32
CA LEU A 543 2.26 -21.19 11.69
C LEU A 543 1.14 -21.44 10.67
N GLN A 544 1.44 -21.36 9.38
CA GLN A 544 0.45 -21.57 8.31
C GLN A 544 -0.04 -23.02 8.24
N LEU A 545 0.86 -24.01 8.40
CA LEU A 545 0.47 -25.41 8.51
C LEU A 545 -0.42 -25.67 9.73
N ALA A 546 -0.07 -25.11 10.89
CA ALA A 546 -0.88 -25.19 12.08
C ALA A 546 -2.25 -24.53 11.88
N ALA A 547 -2.30 -23.35 11.25
CA ALA A 547 -3.52 -22.64 10.94
C ALA A 547 -4.46 -23.42 10.01
N LEU A 548 -3.91 -24.19 9.05
CA LEU A 548 -4.66 -25.11 8.20
C LEU A 548 -5.11 -26.37 8.96
N TRP A 549 -4.29 -26.89 9.88
CA TRP A 549 -4.63 -28.09 10.66
C TRP A 549 -5.82 -27.87 11.60
N ILE A 550 -5.92 -26.70 12.22
CA ILE A 550 -6.89 -26.42 13.31
C ILE A 550 -8.37 -26.61 12.91
N PRO A 551 -8.84 -26.11 11.74
CA PRO A 551 -10.22 -26.26 11.30
C PRO A 551 -10.47 -27.60 10.59
N LEU A 552 -9.46 -28.13 9.89
CA LEU A 552 -9.58 -29.31 9.04
C LEU A 552 -9.65 -30.63 9.83
N ARG A 553 -9.18 -30.66 11.08
CA ARG A 553 -9.35 -31.81 12.00
C ARG A 553 -10.81 -32.14 12.37
N ARG A 554 -11.78 -31.30 11.98
CA ARG A 554 -13.21 -31.56 12.17
C ARG A 554 -13.89 -32.21 10.97
N ASP A 555 -13.18 -32.43 9.88
CA ASP A 555 -13.70 -32.97 8.64
C ASP A 555 -12.89 -34.23 8.25
N THR A 556 -13.59 -35.36 8.05
CA THR A 556 -12.99 -36.70 7.98
C THR A 556 -12.19 -36.94 6.68
N ALA A 557 -12.34 -36.07 5.67
CA ALA A 557 -11.66 -36.18 4.37
C ALA A 557 -10.31 -35.41 4.26
N LEU A 558 -9.87 -34.70 5.31
CA LEU A 558 -8.83 -33.66 5.22
C LEU A 558 -7.39 -33.95 5.74
N PRO A 559 -7.03 -35.06 6.43
CA PRO A 559 -5.64 -35.32 6.85
C PRO A 559 -4.66 -35.39 5.67
N THR A 560 -5.08 -35.98 4.55
CA THR A 560 -4.22 -36.24 3.40
C THR A 560 -3.74 -34.97 2.69
N ALA A 561 -4.57 -33.93 2.61
CA ALA A 561 -4.20 -32.66 1.99
C ALA A 561 -3.15 -31.90 2.82
N VAL A 562 -3.32 -31.90 4.16
CA VAL A 562 -2.37 -31.24 5.05
C VAL A 562 -1.07 -32.02 5.16
N ILE A 563 -1.11 -33.35 5.21
CA ILE A 563 0.11 -34.19 5.19
C ILE A 563 0.90 -33.98 3.88
N ARG A 564 0.20 -33.91 2.74
CA ARG A 564 0.83 -33.61 1.43
C ARG A 564 1.46 -32.22 1.38
N ALA A 565 0.97 -31.25 2.15
CA ALA A 565 1.57 -29.92 2.28
C ALA A 565 2.70 -29.86 3.31
N ALA A 566 2.61 -30.67 4.37
CA ALA A 566 3.60 -30.73 5.43
C ALA A 566 4.94 -31.31 4.94
N ALA A 567 4.91 -32.42 4.19
CA ALA A 567 6.14 -33.08 3.72
C ALA A 567 7.10 -32.16 2.94
N PRO A 568 6.69 -31.48 1.84
CA PRO A 568 7.59 -30.58 1.13
C PRO A 568 8.01 -29.37 1.98
N THR A 569 7.11 -28.88 2.86
CA THR A 569 7.43 -27.78 3.76
C THR A 569 8.53 -28.17 4.77
N CYS A 570 8.47 -29.38 5.34
CA CYS A 570 9.50 -29.89 6.24
C CYS A 570 10.83 -30.10 5.51
N VAL A 571 10.81 -30.65 4.29
CA VAL A 571 12.03 -30.82 3.47
C VAL A 571 12.66 -29.46 3.16
N ALA A 572 11.88 -28.47 2.71
CA ALA A 572 12.37 -27.12 2.46
C ALA A 572 12.96 -26.49 3.74
N ALA A 573 12.27 -26.63 4.89
CA ALA A 573 12.77 -26.14 6.17
C ALA A 573 14.10 -26.77 6.57
N VAL A 574 14.25 -28.09 6.45
CA VAL A 574 15.50 -28.81 6.75
C VAL A 574 16.62 -28.36 5.82
N LEU A 575 16.35 -28.20 4.52
CA LEU A 575 17.35 -27.73 3.55
C LEU A 575 17.80 -26.29 3.85
N LEU A 576 16.88 -25.38 4.16
CA LEU A 576 17.21 -23.99 4.48
C LEU A 576 17.97 -23.87 5.82
N VAL A 577 17.57 -24.62 6.85
CA VAL A 577 18.31 -24.67 8.12
C VAL A 577 19.69 -25.29 7.91
N GLY A 578 19.78 -26.36 7.13
CA GLY A 578 21.03 -26.96 6.70
C GLY A 578 21.93 -25.98 5.95
N ALA A 579 21.36 -25.10 5.13
CA ALA A 579 22.10 -24.05 4.44
C ALA A 579 22.77 -23.07 5.41
N VAL A 580 22.07 -22.68 6.48
CA VAL A 580 22.63 -21.81 7.54
C VAL A 580 23.76 -22.53 8.29
N LEU A 581 23.56 -23.80 8.65
CA LEU A 581 24.57 -24.59 9.36
C LEU A 581 25.82 -24.82 8.49
N ALA A 582 25.64 -25.10 7.19
CA ALA A 582 26.73 -25.35 6.24
C ALA A 582 27.49 -24.08 5.80
N GLY A 583 26.86 -22.91 5.89
CA GLY A 583 27.52 -21.62 5.63
C GLY A 583 28.43 -21.17 6.79
N GLY A 584 28.22 -21.74 7.98
CA GLY A 584 28.76 -21.19 9.23
C GLY A 584 28.01 -19.91 9.61
N ALA A 585 27.77 -19.69 10.91
CA ALA A 585 26.98 -18.54 11.38
C ALA A 585 27.59 -17.17 10.99
N THR A 586 28.89 -17.14 10.67
CA THR A 586 29.69 -15.93 10.49
C THR A 586 30.44 -15.85 9.15
N GLY A 587 30.39 -16.89 8.32
CA GLY A 587 31.13 -16.99 7.05
C GLY A 587 30.33 -16.54 5.81
N PRO A 588 30.99 -16.24 4.68
CA PRO A 588 30.29 -16.05 3.41
C PRO A 588 29.60 -17.35 2.98
N ALA A 589 28.55 -17.23 2.17
CA ALA A 589 27.81 -18.40 1.68
C ALA A 589 28.74 -19.38 0.94
N THR A 590 28.92 -20.57 1.51
CA THR A 590 29.68 -21.66 0.87
C THR A 590 28.91 -22.18 -0.34
N PRO A 591 29.57 -22.81 -1.33
CA PRO A 591 28.87 -23.44 -2.46
C PRO A 591 27.79 -24.44 -2.01
N LEU A 592 28.06 -25.19 -0.94
CA LEU A 592 27.10 -26.10 -0.32
C LEU A 592 25.91 -25.33 0.27
N SER A 593 26.14 -24.24 1.02
CA SER A 593 25.07 -23.39 1.55
C SER A 593 24.19 -22.85 0.43
N THR A 594 24.79 -22.31 -0.64
CA THR A 594 24.06 -21.81 -1.81
C THR A 594 23.24 -22.92 -2.48
N ALA A 595 23.80 -24.12 -2.65
CA ALA A 595 23.08 -25.25 -3.21
C ALA A 595 21.88 -25.66 -2.35
N LEU A 596 22.03 -25.66 -1.03
CA LEU A 596 20.95 -25.97 -0.08
C LEU A 596 19.86 -24.89 -0.09
N TRP A 597 20.23 -23.61 -0.19
CA TRP A 597 19.29 -22.50 -0.39
C TRP A 597 18.46 -22.68 -1.67
N VAL A 598 19.12 -22.94 -2.79
CA VAL A 598 18.46 -23.17 -4.09
C VAL A 598 17.56 -24.40 -4.01
N ALA A 599 18.02 -25.50 -3.41
CA ALA A 599 17.24 -26.71 -3.26
C ALA A 599 15.99 -26.48 -2.38
N GLY A 600 16.12 -25.78 -1.25
CA GLY A 600 15.01 -25.46 -0.36
C GLY A 600 13.94 -24.61 -1.06
N ILE A 601 14.36 -23.56 -1.78
CA ILE A 601 13.47 -22.71 -2.57
C ILE A 601 12.80 -23.51 -3.69
N ALA A 602 13.56 -24.36 -4.39
CA ALA A 602 13.03 -25.20 -5.47
C ALA A 602 11.97 -26.19 -4.96
N VAL A 603 12.16 -26.78 -3.77
CA VAL A 603 11.17 -27.64 -3.12
C VAL A 603 9.90 -26.85 -2.81
N ASP A 604 10.02 -25.66 -2.22
CA ASP A 604 8.87 -24.80 -1.91
C ASP A 604 8.11 -24.42 -3.19
N LEU A 605 8.78 -23.89 -4.20
CA LEU A 605 8.16 -23.53 -5.48
C LEU A 605 7.54 -24.74 -6.19
N SER A 606 8.09 -25.95 -6.03
CA SER A 606 7.52 -27.17 -6.61
C SER A 606 6.33 -27.69 -5.81
N SER A 607 6.19 -27.31 -4.54
CA SER A 607 5.22 -27.90 -3.63
C SER A 607 3.77 -27.66 -4.05
N GLY A 608 3.45 -26.59 -4.79
CA GLY A 608 2.11 -26.38 -5.35
C GLY A 608 1.69 -27.44 -6.39
N TYR A 609 2.66 -28.09 -7.06
CA TYR A 609 2.39 -29.25 -7.94
C TYR A 609 2.30 -30.55 -7.13
N LEU A 610 3.20 -30.74 -6.17
CA LEU A 610 3.26 -31.93 -5.30
C LEU A 610 2.02 -32.08 -4.41
N THR A 611 1.49 -30.97 -3.90
CA THR A 611 0.28 -30.92 -3.07
C THR A 611 -1.01 -31.08 -3.88
N GLY A 612 -0.93 -31.01 -5.21
CA GLY A 612 -2.09 -31.04 -6.08
C GLY A 612 -2.99 -29.82 -5.93
N ALA A 613 -2.42 -28.61 -5.76
CA ALA A 613 -3.17 -27.35 -5.55
C ALA A 613 -4.28 -27.09 -6.59
N ARG A 614 -4.19 -27.67 -7.80
CA ARG A 614 -5.26 -27.64 -8.81
C ARG A 614 -6.60 -28.24 -8.33
N ASN A 615 -6.56 -29.10 -7.30
CA ASN A 615 -7.73 -29.75 -6.74
C ASN A 615 -8.34 -28.94 -5.57
N TRP A 616 -7.70 -27.86 -5.14
CA TRP A 616 -8.19 -27.01 -4.07
C TRP A 616 -9.32 -26.12 -4.60
N GLN A 617 -10.41 -26.03 -3.85
CA GLN A 617 -11.57 -25.23 -4.24
C GLN A 617 -11.36 -23.77 -3.86
N LEU A 618 -11.44 -22.87 -4.84
CA LEU A 618 -11.41 -21.43 -4.61
C LEU A 618 -12.76 -20.96 -4.08
N GLY A 619 -12.81 -20.53 -2.82
CA GLY A 619 -14.06 -20.09 -2.19
C GLY A 619 -14.65 -18.84 -2.84
N GLN A 620 -13.83 -17.82 -3.12
CA GLN A 620 -14.25 -16.55 -3.74
C GLN A 620 -13.20 -16.08 -4.75
N VAL A 621 -13.59 -16.05 -6.03
CA VAL A 621 -12.69 -15.63 -7.14
C VAL A 621 -12.37 -14.13 -7.06
N SER A 622 -13.33 -13.29 -6.67
CA SER A 622 -13.13 -11.85 -6.49
C SER A 622 -12.07 -11.54 -5.44
N LYS A 623 -12.16 -12.18 -4.26
CA LYS A 623 -11.14 -12.08 -3.20
C LYS A 623 -9.77 -12.57 -3.69
N TRP A 624 -9.72 -13.72 -4.36
CA TRP A 624 -8.49 -14.27 -4.93
C TRP A 624 -7.83 -13.26 -5.87
N MET A 625 -8.56 -12.78 -6.88
CA MET A 625 -8.05 -11.78 -7.82
C MET A 625 -7.68 -10.46 -7.12
N GLY A 626 -8.46 -10.02 -6.14
CA GLY A 626 -8.19 -8.82 -5.34
C GLY A 626 -6.83 -8.87 -4.67
N ARG A 627 -6.49 -9.99 -4.02
CA ARG A 627 -5.18 -10.21 -3.39
C ARG A 627 -4.01 -10.11 -4.38
N TYR A 628 -4.12 -10.70 -5.57
CA TYR A 628 -3.04 -10.60 -6.56
C TYR A 628 -2.95 -9.22 -7.22
N ASN A 629 -4.06 -8.51 -7.36
CA ASN A 629 -4.01 -7.11 -7.75
C ASN A 629 -3.27 -6.26 -6.70
N LEU A 630 -3.49 -6.53 -5.41
CA LEU A 630 -2.81 -5.84 -4.30
C LEU A 630 -1.31 -6.12 -4.26
N ILE A 631 -0.84 -7.36 -4.43
CA ILE A 631 0.60 -7.66 -4.42
C ILE A 631 1.33 -7.00 -5.61
N ILE A 632 0.68 -6.85 -6.76
CA ILE A 632 1.21 -6.09 -7.90
C ILE A 632 1.27 -4.59 -7.58
N LEU A 633 0.26 -4.04 -6.89
CA LEU A 633 0.31 -2.67 -6.37
C LEU A 633 1.44 -2.47 -5.36
N ILE A 634 1.69 -3.44 -4.48
CA ILE A 634 2.82 -3.41 -3.53
C ILE A 634 4.15 -3.35 -4.28
N ALA A 635 4.36 -4.19 -5.29
CA ALA A 635 5.57 -4.18 -6.11
C ALA A 635 5.75 -2.85 -6.87
N LEU A 636 4.67 -2.30 -7.44
CA LEU A 636 4.70 -0.96 -8.03
C LEU A 636 5.04 0.12 -6.99
N GLY A 637 4.57 -0.03 -5.75
CA GLY A 637 4.86 0.90 -4.66
C GLY A 637 6.30 0.94 -4.26
N GLN A 638 6.88 -0.24 -4.12
CA GLN A 638 8.30 -0.35 -3.88
C GLN A 638 9.11 0.25 -5.04
N ALA A 639 8.65 0.14 -6.29
CA ALA A 639 9.28 0.82 -7.44
C ALA A 639 9.14 2.34 -7.40
N VAL A 640 7.99 2.87 -7.01
CA VAL A 640 7.76 4.31 -6.79
C VAL A 640 8.69 4.84 -5.69
N ILE A 641 8.72 4.18 -4.53
CA ILE A 641 9.59 4.54 -3.40
C ILE A 641 11.06 4.48 -3.83
N SER A 642 11.48 3.46 -4.57
CA SER A 642 12.85 3.32 -5.08
C SER A 642 13.25 4.42 -6.05
N THR A 643 12.33 4.84 -6.91
CA THR A 643 12.54 5.96 -7.84
C THR A 643 12.74 7.27 -7.07
N GLY A 644 11.92 7.53 -6.04
CA GLY A 644 12.05 8.71 -5.19
C GLY A 644 13.33 8.70 -4.34
N MET A 645 13.70 7.54 -3.79
CA MET A 645 14.95 7.37 -3.02
C MET A 645 16.21 7.54 -3.87
N ALA A 646 16.15 7.28 -5.18
CA ALA A 646 17.30 7.39 -6.08
C ALA A 646 17.87 8.82 -6.14
N VAL A 647 17.03 9.83 -5.88
CA VAL A 647 17.39 11.25 -5.86
C VAL A 647 17.35 11.85 -4.46
N ALA A 648 17.09 11.04 -3.43
CA ALA A 648 17.01 11.53 -2.06
C ALA A 648 18.38 12.02 -1.57
N GLY A 649 18.42 13.20 -0.95
CA GLY A 649 19.66 13.83 -0.48
C GLY A 649 20.47 14.53 -1.56
N LEU A 650 19.96 14.60 -2.80
CA LEU A 650 20.55 15.39 -3.87
C LEU A 650 19.84 16.75 -3.99
N PRO A 651 20.54 17.80 -4.49
CA PRO A 651 19.89 19.04 -4.89
C PRO A 651 18.72 18.75 -5.83
N ALA A 652 17.56 19.38 -5.59
CA ALA A 652 16.42 19.27 -6.47
C ALA A 652 16.74 19.92 -7.83
N SER A 653 17.38 19.20 -8.75
CA SER A 653 17.71 19.71 -10.08
C SER A 653 16.58 19.37 -11.07
N GLY A 654 16.37 20.23 -12.07
CA GLY A 654 15.41 19.96 -13.15
C GLY A 654 15.60 18.59 -13.82
N PRO A 655 16.83 18.19 -14.15
CA PRO A 655 17.11 16.85 -14.68
C PRO A 655 16.74 15.70 -13.72
N ALA A 656 17.05 15.81 -12.42
CA ALA A 656 16.70 14.79 -11.44
C ALA A 656 15.18 14.62 -11.31
N LEU A 657 14.44 15.74 -11.22
CA LEU A 657 12.97 15.72 -11.17
C LEU A 657 12.36 15.16 -12.46
N LEU A 658 12.92 15.48 -13.63
CA LEU A 658 12.49 14.91 -14.90
C LEU A 658 12.70 13.38 -14.93
N CYS A 659 13.85 12.89 -14.45
CA CYS A 659 14.11 11.46 -14.34
C CYS A 659 13.10 10.74 -13.41
N VAL A 660 12.78 11.33 -12.26
CA VAL A 660 11.74 10.81 -11.35
C VAL A 660 10.38 10.78 -12.05
N ALA A 661 10.04 11.85 -12.78
CA ALA A 661 8.79 11.92 -13.53
C ALA A 661 8.70 10.85 -14.63
N LEU A 662 9.79 10.64 -15.38
CA LEU A 662 9.88 9.58 -16.39
C LEU A 662 9.76 8.18 -15.76
N GLY A 663 10.42 7.94 -14.62
CA GLY A 663 10.27 6.70 -13.86
C GLY A 663 8.82 6.43 -13.46
N ALA A 664 8.12 7.43 -12.91
CA ALA A 664 6.71 7.32 -12.55
C ALA A 664 5.79 7.06 -13.77
N LEU A 665 6.07 7.69 -14.91
CA LEU A 665 5.34 7.47 -16.15
C LEU A 665 5.58 6.07 -16.73
N LEU A 666 6.81 5.53 -16.64
CA LEU A 666 7.10 4.15 -17.00
C LEU A 666 6.29 3.17 -16.13
N LEU A 667 6.30 3.35 -14.81
CA LEU A 667 5.51 2.51 -13.89
C LEU A 667 4.00 2.59 -14.18
N SER A 668 3.51 3.77 -14.55
CA SER A 668 2.12 3.98 -14.98
C SER A 668 1.80 3.21 -16.27
N ALA A 669 2.72 3.17 -17.23
CA ALA A 669 2.57 2.38 -18.46
C ALA A 669 2.57 0.86 -18.19
N LEU A 670 3.40 0.39 -17.25
CA LEU A 670 3.41 -1.03 -16.83
C LEU A 670 2.11 -1.43 -16.13
N TRP A 671 1.62 -0.58 -15.23
CA TRP A 671 0.31 -0.76 -14.60
C TRP A 671 -0.80 -0.89 -15.66
N TRP A 672 -0.78 -0.05 -16.70
CA TRP A 672 -1.81 -0.08 -17.75
C TRP A 672 -1.84 -1.41 -18.50
N THR A 673 -0.65 -1.94 -18.79
CA THR A 673 -0.48 -3.25 -19.44
C THR A 673 -1.10 -4.36 -18.59
N TYR A 674 -0.80 -4.38 -17.28
CA TYR A 674 -1.30 -5.40 -16.35
C TYR A 674 -2.83 -5.37 -16.18
N VAL A 675 -3.42 -4.18 -16.01
CA VAL A 675 -4.89 -4.06 -15.81
C VAL A 675 -5.66 -4.64 -17.00
N GLY A 676 -5.14 -4.49 -18.22
CA GLY A 676 -5.73 -5.11 -19.40
C GLY A 676 -5.72 -6.65 -19.35
N THR A 677 -4.71 -7.25 -18.75
CA THR A 677 -4.58 -8.71 -18.59
C THR A 677 -5.50 -9.25 -17.51
N ASP A 678 -5.54 -8.62 -16.34
CA ASP A 678 -6.32 -9.10 -15.20
C ASP A 678 -7.83 -9.18 -15.50
N VAL A 679 -8.38 -8.18 -16.22
CA VAL A 679 -9.80 -8.21 -16.67
C VAL A 679 -10.10 -9.46 -17.49
N VAL A 680 -9.19 -9.86 -18.38
CA VAL A 680 -9.36 -11.02 -19.26
C VAL A 680 -9.27 -12.33 -18.49
N ILE A 681 -8.41 -12.41 -17.47
CA ILE A 681 -8.37 -13.58 -16.59
C ILE A 681 -9.67 -13.69 -15.77
N GLY A 682 -10.17 -12.56 -15.28
CA GLY A 682 -11.47 -12.49 -14.58
C GLY A 682 -12.62 -13.03 -15.44
N GLU A 683 -12.72 -12.58 -16.68
CA GLU A 683 -13.69 -13.14 -17.65
C GLU A 683 -13.48 -14.65 -17.82
N ARG A 684 -12.23 -15.10 -17.95
CA ARG A 684 -11.93 -16.52 -18.12
C ARG A 684 -12.38 -17.38 -16.93
N PHE A 685 -12.28 -16.88 -15.70
CA PHE A 685 -12.81 -17.61 -14.54
C PHE A 685 -14.32 -17.83 -14.61
N THR A 686 -15.08 -16.89 -15.18
CA THR A 686 -16.54 -17.03 -15.34
C THR A 686 -16.92 -18.05 -16.41
N GLU A 687 -16.05 -18.27 -17.39
CA GLU A 687 -16.25 -19.28 -18.46
C GLU A 687 -15.91 -20.71 -18.00
N LEU A 688 -15.09 -20.87 -16.96
CA LEU A 688 -14.65 -22.18 -16.49
C LEU A 688 -15.69 -22.81 -15.56
N THR A 689 -16.28 -23.92 -16.00
CA THR A 689 -17.36 -24.61 -15.27
C THR A 689 -16.87 -25.49 -14.13
N THR A 690 -15.66 -26.08 -14.25
CA THR A 690 -15.17 -27.05 -13.25
C THR A 690 -14.24 -26.42 -12.19
N PRO A 691 -14.35 -26.80 -10.90
CA PRO A 691 -13.44 -26.32 -9.85
C PRO A 691 -11.97 -26.64 -10.13
N ARG A 692 -11.69 -27.80 -10.72
CA ARG A 692 -10.32 -28.22 -11.06
C ARG A 692 -9.68 -27.36 -12.14
N GLN A 693 -10.44 -26.92 -13.15
CA GLN A 693 -9.93 -26.00 -14.16
C GLN A 693 -9.67 -24.60 -13.56
N ARG A 694 -10.56 -24.12 -12.69
CA ARG A 694 -10.38 -22.85 -11.97
C ARG A 694 -9.14 -22.91 -11.05
N GLY A 695 -8.98 -24.00 -10.29
CA GLY A 695 -7.79 -24.24 -9.47
C GLY A 695 -6.49 -24.32 -10.30
N ALA A 696 -6.52 -24.98 -11.46
CA ALA A 696 -5.37 -25.02 -12.37
C ALA A 696 -5.02 -23.65 -12.94
N LEU A 697 -6.01 -22.85 -13.35
CA LEU A 697 -5.78 -21.47 -13.81
C LEU A 697 -5.22 -20.59 -12.69
N ALA A 698 -5.78 -20.68 -11.48
CA ALA A 698 -5.30 -19.95 -10.32
C ALA A 698 -3.86 -20.30 -9.97
N ARG A 699 -3.52 -21.59 -9.93
CA ARG A 699 -2.14 -22.03 -9.68
C ARG A 699 -1.19 -21.55 -10.79
N ASP A 700 -1.50 -21.84 -12.05
CA ASP A 700 -0.57 -21.55 -13.14
C ASP A 700 -0.42 -20.03 -13.38
N ALA A 701 -1.54 -19.31 -13.51
CA ALA A 701 -1.53 -17.89 -13.83
C ALA A 701 -1.18 -17.03 -12.61
N TYR A 702 -1.79 -17.29 -11.45
CA TYR A 702 -1.59 -16.45 -10.27
C TYR A 702 -0.43 -16.94 -9.39
N THR A 703 -0.40 -18.21 -8.97
CA THR A 703 0.68 -18.66 -8.06
C THR A 703 2.08 -18.66 -8.69
N TYR A 704 2.20 -18.98 -9.98
CA TYR A 704 3.52 -19.04 -10.64
C TYR A 704 3.79 -17.87 -11.57
N LEU A 705 2.92 -17.59 -12.55
CA LEU A 705 3.23 -16.51 -13.49
C LEU A 705 3.24 -15.14 -12.81
N HIS A 706 2.35 -14.82 -11.85
CA HIS A 706 2.45 -13.51 -11.17
C HIS A 706 3.72 -13.34 -10.33
N LEU A 707 4.41 -14.42 -9.90
CA LEU A 707 5.73 -14.30 -9.28
C LEU A 707 6.68 -13.57 -10.24
N PHE A 708 6.69 -13.96 -11.52
CA PHE A 708 7.55 -13.34 -12.51
C PHE A 708 7.13 -11.91 -12.86
N LEU A 709 5.83 -11.56 -12.75
CA LEU A 709 5.41 -10.15 -12.83
C LEU A 709 6.01 -9.32 -11.68
N VAL A 710 5.96 -9.84 -10.45
CA VAL A 710 6.56 -9.19 -9.27
C VAL A 710 8.07 -9.11 -9.42
N VAL A 711 8.75 -10.18 -9.84
CA VAL A 711 10.19 -10.19 -10.16
C VAL A 711 10.53 -9.09 -11.16
N GLY A 712 9.78 -9.00 -12.27
CA GLY A 712 9.99 -7.96 -13.28
C GLY A 712 9.89 -6.56 -12.69
N LEU A 713 8.89 -6.29 -11.84
CA LEU A 713 8.73 -4.99 -11.18
C LEU A 713 9.83 -4.68 -10.16
N VAL A 714 10.27 -5.66 -9.37
CA VAL A 714 11.37 -5.50 -8.40
C VAL A 714 12.70 -5.23 -9.12
N LEU A 715 12.95 -5.88 -10.27
CA LEU A 715 14.12 -5.59 -11.11
C LEU A 715 14.04 -4.20 -11.75
N VAL A 716 12.86 -3.78 -12.23
CA VAL A 716 12.63 -2.39 -12.68
C VAL A 716 12.88 -1.40 -11.55
N ALA A 717 12.43 -1.69 -10.32
CA ALA A 717 12.66 -0.85 -9.15
C ALA A 717 14.15 -0.69 -8.81
N PHE A 718 14.88 -1.81 -8.79
CA PHE A 718 16.34 -1.81 -8.61
C PHE A 718 17.05 -1.02 -9.71
N GLY A 719 16.65 -1.25 -10.97
CA GLY A 719 17.22 -0.58 -12.12
C GLY A 719 16.97 0.93 -12.08
N LEU A 720 15.75 1.38 -11.78
CA LEU A 720 15.44 2.79 -11.58
C LEU A 720 16.27 3.38 -10.43
N ARG A 721 16.40 2.67 -9.30
CA ARG A 721 17.19 3.14 -8.15
C ARG A 721 18.66 3.37 -8.48
N THR A 722 19.26 2.46 -9.22
CA THR A 722 20.71 2.47 -9.51
C THR A 722 21.06 3.29 -10.76
N SER A 723 20.21 3.31 -11.78
CA SER A 723 20.42 4.10 -13.00
C SER A 723 20.17 5.59 -12.81
N LEU A 724 19.32 5.97 -11.85
CA LEU A 724 19.06 7.37 -11.54
C LEU A 724 20.01 7.96 -10.49
N ALA A 725 20.84 7.13 -9.84
CA ALA A 725 21.87 7.60 -8.91
C ALA A 725 23.02 8.28 -9.68
N ILE A 726 23.49 9.43 -9.17
CA ILE A 726 24.55 10.24 -9.81
C ILE A 726 25.94 9.63 -9.54
N PRO A 727 26.88 9.64 -10.54
CA PRO A 727 28.26 9.22 -10.35
C PRO A 727 28.96 9.97 -9.20
N GLY A 728 29.53 9.23 -8.26
CA GLY A 728 30.28 9.79 -7.11
C GLY A 728 29.89 9.22 -5.74
N GLN A 729 28.66 8.72 -5.57
CA GLN A 729 28.26 7.99 -4.34
C GLN A 729 28.34 6.45 -4.50
N LEU A 730 28.37 5.94 -5.75
CA LEU A 730 28.40 4.51 -6.09
C LEU A 730 29.40 4.16 -7.22
N GLY A 731 30.35 5.05 -7.53
CA GLY A 731 31.21 4.93 -8.72
C GLY A 731 30.53 5.42 -10.01
N PRO A 732 31.09 5.16 -11.21
CA PRO A 732 30.47 5.56 -12.48
C PRO A 732 29.08 4.91 -12.64
N ALA A 733 28.16 5.58 -13.36
CA ALA A 733 26.85 5.01 -13.71
C ALA A 733 27.06 3.66 -14.42
N THR A 734 26.88 2.56 -13.69
CA THR A 734 27.20 1.25 -14.26
C THR A 734 26.11 0.89 -15.28
N PRO A 735 26.47 0.40 -16.48
CA PRO A 735 25.49 -0.14 -17.42
C PRO A 735 24.65 -1.27 -16.79
N ALA A 736 25.13 -1.89 -15.71
CA ALA A 736 24.43 -2.92 -14.94
C ALA A 736 23.03 -2.49 -14.46
N GLY A 737 22.86 -1.26 -13.94
CA GLY A 737 21.55 -0.79 -13.48
C GLY A 737 20.52 -0.72 -14.60
N GLN A 738 20.94 -0.20 -15.76
CA GLN A 738 20.08 -0.07 -16.94
C GLN A 738 19.80 -1.42 -17.60
N VAL A 739 20.79 -2.31 -17.64
CA VAL A 739 20.62 -3.71 -18.06
C VAL A 739 19.55 -4.37 -17.20
N ILE A 740 19.63 -4.25 -15.87
CA ILE A 740 18.67 -4.88 -14.95
C ILE A 740 17.27 -4.26 -15.08
N LEU A 741 17.17 -2.94 -15.29
CA LEU A 741 15.89 -2.28 -15.60
C LEU A 741 15.23 -2.92 -16.82
N VAL A 742 16.00 -3.06 -17.91
CA VAL A 742 15.52 -3.62 -19.17
C VAL A 742 15.19 -5.11 -19.03
N CYS A 743 16.00 -5.88 -18.32
CA CYS A 743 15.67 -7.28 -17.99
C CYS A 743 14.36 -7.40 -17.21
N GLY A 744 14.15 -6.54 -16.20
CA GLY A 744 12.91 -6.50 -15.44
C GLY A 744 11.69 -6.19 -16.32
N LEU A 745 11.83 -5.22 -17.21
CA LEU A 745 10.80 -4.88 -18.20
C LEU A 745 10.45 -6.07 -19.11
N ILE A 746 11.47 -6.76 -19.64
CA ILE A 746 11.28 -7.93 -20.51
C ILE A 746 10.57 -9.05 -19.77
N VAL A 747 11.03 -9.37 -18.54
CA VAL A 747 10.40 -10.40 -17.69
C VAL A 747 8.93 -10.04 -17.44
N PHE A 748 8.63 -8.78 -17.11
CA PHE A 748 7.26 -8.33 -16.88
C PHE A 748 6.38 -8.50 -18.13
N LEU A 749 6.80 -7.96 -19.29
CA LEU A 749 6.01 -7.98 -20.52
C LEU A 749 5.84 -9.40 -21.08
N LEU A 750 6.90 -10.22 -21.05
CA LEU A 750 6.83 -11.62 -21.49
C LEU A 750 5.89 -12.42 -20.60
N THR A 751 5.99 -12.24 -19.27
CA THR A 751 5.12 -12.96 -18.35
C THR A 751 3.67 -12.52 -18.48
N ASP A 752 3.41 -11.22 -18.61
CA ASP A 752 2.07 -10.69 -18.85
C ASP A 752 1.45 -11.29 -20.13
N HIS A 753 2.27 -11.49 -21.17
CA HIS A 753 1.87 -12.24 -22.37
C HIS A 753 1.61 -13.72 -22.10
N LEU A 754 2.43 -14.41 -21.31
CA LEU A 754 2.22 -15.81 -20.94
C LEU A 754 0.93 -16.01 -20.14
N VAL A 755 0.62 -15.07 -19.24
CA VAL A 755 -0.63 -15.05 -18.48
C VAL A 755 -1.82 -14.90 -19.43
N TRP A 756 -1.74 -13.96 -20.38
CA TRP A 756 -2.74 -13.80 -21.43
C TRP A 756 -2.93 -15.09 -22.24
N ARG A 757 -1.84 -15.69 -22.72
CA ARG A 757 -1.86 -16.94 -23.50
C ARG A 757 -2.49 -18.08 -22.70
N ARG A 758 -2.21 -18.15 -21.38
CA ARG A 758 -2.82 -19.15 -20.49
C ARG A 758 -4.33 -18.97 -20.34
N ALA A 759 -4.83 -17.74 -20.45
CA ALA A 759 -6.26 -17.41 -20.34
C ALA A 759 -7.03 -17.58 -21.67
N ARG A 760 -6.54 -17.02 -22.79
CA ARG A 760 -7.28 -16.93 -24.09
C ARG A 760 -6.62 -17.63 -25.29
N ARG A 761 -5.38 -18.13 -25.14
CA ARG A 761 -4.52 -18.78 -26.18
C ARG A 761 -4.17 -17.97 -27.45
N THR A 762 -4.96 -16.98 -27.87
CA THR A 762 -4.72 -16.20 -29.10
C THR A 762 -3.92 -14.92 -28.84
N VAL A 763 -3.01 -14.58 -29.77
CA VAL A 763 -2.20 -13.34 -29.71
C VAL A 763 -2.89 -12.26 -30.53
N THR A 764 -3.31 -11.19 -29.87
CA THR A 764 -3.89 -10.02 -30.55
C THR A 764 -2.78 -9.07 -31.04
N ARG A 765 -3.08 -8.21 -32.03
CA ARG A 765 -2.11 -7.24 -32.57
C ARG A 765 -1.46 -6.38 -31.47
N PRO A 766 -2.21 -5.79 -30.50
CA PRO A 766 -1.57 -5.03 -29.42
C PRO A 766 -0.61 -5.86 -28.57
N ARG A 767 -0.88 -7.16 -28.37
CA ARG A 767 -0.01 -8.07 -27.62
C ARG A 767 1.27 -8.41 -28.38
N ALA A 768 1.17 -8.60 -29.70
CA ALA A 768 2.35 -8.75 -30.54
C ALA A 768 3.24 -7.49 -30.48
N LEU A 769 2.63 -6.30 -30.47
CA LEU A 769 3.38 -5.06 -30.31
C LEU A 769 4.03 -4.93 -28.92
N THR A 770 3.37 -5.33 -27.82
CA THR A 770 4.03 -5.35 -26.50
C THR A 770 5.23 -6.31 -26.46
N LEU A 771 5.16 -7.44 -27.17
CA LEU A 771 6.30 -8.35 -27.30
C LEU A 771 7.42 -7.76 -28.17
N LEU A 772 7.08 -7.02 -29.23
CA LEU A 772 8.06 -6.29 -30.03
C LEU A 772 8.78 -5.24 -29.17
N VAL A 773 8.06 -4.51 -28.31
CA VAL A 773 8.68 -3.58 -27.34
C VAL A 773 9.63 -4.33 -26.42
N ALA A 774 9.27 -5.50 -25.91
CA ALA A 774 10.16 -6.33 -25.09
C ALA A 774 11.41 -6.78 -25.87
N ALA A 775 11.26 -7.19 -27.14
CA ALA A 775 12.37 -7.63 -27.98
C ALA A 775 13.34 -6.49 -28.34
N LEU A 776 12.83 -5.26 -28.49
CA LEU A 776 13.63 -4.08 -28.83
C LEU A 776 14.16 -3.33 -27.59
N ALA A 777 13.65 -3.62 -26.39
CA ALA A 777 14.08 -2.98 -25.15
C ALA A 777 15.61 -3.06 -24.89
N PRO A 778 16.34 -4.16 -25.20
CA PRO A 778 17.79 -4.21 -25.06
C PRO A 778 18.55 -3.12 -25.82
N LEU A 779 18.03 -2.65 -26.96
CA LEU A 779 18.67 -1.58 -27.73
C LEU A 779 18.70 -0.26 -26.95
N THR A 780 17.78 -0.07 -26.00
CA THR A 780 17.74 1.14 -25.16
C THR A 780 18.89 1.23 -24.17
N ILE A 781 19.61 0.12 -23.91
CA ILE A 781 20.81 0.11 -23.05
C ILE A 781 21.94 0.97 -23.64
N LEU A 782 21.94 1.14 -24.97
CA LEU A 782 22.93 1.95 -25.69
C LEU A 782 22.66 3.46 -25.56
N LEU A 783 21.47 3.85 -25.07
CA LEU A 783 21.07 5.24 -24.93
C LEU A 783 21.29 5.73 -23.49
N PRO A 784 21.51 7.04 -23.28
CA PRO A 784 21.44 7.63 -21.94
C PRO A 784 20.11 7.29 -21.27
N VAL A 785 20.13 7.03 -19.96
CA VAL A 785 18.97 6.57 -19.18
C VAL A 785 17.72 7.42 -19.43
N ARG A 786 17.85 8.75 -19.53
CA ARG A 786 16.74 9.66 -19.84
C ARG A 786 16.06 9.32 -21.17
N GLU A 787 16.85 9.18 -22.23
CA GLU A 787 16.34 8.90 -23.59
C GLU A 787 15.79 7.47 -23.68
N ALA A 788 16.44 6.52 -23.01
CA ALA A 788 15.95 5.15 -22.87
C ALA A 788 14.55 5.13 -22.24
N LEU A 789 14.35 5.85 -21.12
CA LEU A 789 13.04 5.94 -20.46
C LEU A 789 11.99 6.57 -21.37
N ILE A 790 12.30 7.68 -22.06
CA ILE A 790 11.38 8.33 -23.00
C ILE A 790 10.95 7.36 -24.10
N LEU A 791 11.90 6.67 -24.73
CA LEU A 791 11.62 5.73 -25.81
C LEU A 791 10.74 4.56 -25.34
N LEU A 792 11.01 4.00 -24.16
CA LEU A 792 10.21 2.92 -23.59
C LEU A 792 8.79 3.37 -23.27
N ILE A 793 8.62 4.56 -22.69
CA ILE A 793 7.31 5.14 -22.37
C ILE A 793 6.50 5.40 -23.63
N LEU A 794 7.10 6.02 -24.65
CA LEU A 794 6.44 6.31 -25.92
C LEU A 794 6.03 5.02 -26.64
N SER A 795 6.91 4.01 -26.63
CA SER A 795 6.64 2.70 -27.22
C SER A 795 5.44 2.01 -26.56
N LEU A 796 5.46 1.87 -25.23
CA LEU A 796 4.36 1.25 -24.48
C LEU A 796 3.03 2.03 -24.63
N SER A 797 3.11 3.36 -24.53
CA SER A 797 1.93 4.22 -24.67
C SER A 797 1.32 4.09 -26.06
N SER A 798 2.14 4.06 -27.12
CA SER A 798 1.68 3.87 -28.50
C SER A 798 0.90 2.56 -28.67
N VAL A 799 1.38 1.47 -28.04
CA VAL A 799 0.65 0.20 -28.03
C VAL A 799 -0.70 0.33 -27.35
N HIS A 800 -0.79 1.03 -26.21
CA HIS A 800 -2.06 1.25 -25.52
C HIS A 800 -3.03 2.12 -26.32
N LEU A 801 -2.56 3.14 -27.03
CA LEU A 801 -3.39 3.96 -27.92
C LEU A 801 -3.98 3.11 -29.05
N LEU A 802 -3.17 2.28 -29.71
CA LEU A 802 -3.60 1.36 -30.77
C LEU A 802 -4.58 0.29 -30.27
N ALA A 803 -4.42 -0.17 -29.03
CA ALA A 803 -5.36 -1.11 -28.40
C ALA A 803 -6.76 -0.49 -28.17
N ARG A 804 -6.85 0.83 -27.99
CA ARG A 804 -8.13 1.52 -27.78
C ARG A 804 -8.91 1.70 -29.08
N THR A 805 -8.23 1.91 -30.20
CA THR A 805 -8.89 2.11 -31.51
C THR A 805 -9.41 0.82 -32.13
N THR A 806 -8.90 -0.33 -31.70
CA THR A 806 -9.25 -1.65 -32.25
C THR A 806 -10.42 -2.34 -31.55
N ARG A 807 -10.94 -1.79 -30.44
CA ARG A 807 -12.17 -2.30 -29.81
C ARG A 807 -13.39 -1.86 -30.62
N PRO A 808 -14.22 -2.78 -31.14
CA PRO A 808 -15.45 -2.40 -31.85
C PRO A 808 -16.34 -1.57 -30.94
N ARG A 809 -16.95 -0.51 -31.50
CA ARG A 809 -17.91 0.32 -30.77
C ARG A 809 -19.06 -0.58 -30.29
N PRO A 810 -19.47 -0.52 -29.03
CA PRO A 810 -20.63 -1.27 -28.56
C PRO A 810 -21.86 -0.75 -29.32
N GLY A 811 -22.33 -1.55 -30.29
CA GLY A 811 -23.43 -1.18 -31.18
C GLY A 811 -23.40 -1.84 -32.56
N SER A 812 -22.25 -2.35 -33.04
CA SER A 812 -22.20 -3.10 -34.31
C SER A 812 -22.39 -4.60 -34.05
N HIS A 813 -23.63 -5.04 -33.86
CA HIS A 813 -23.97 -6.42 -34.18
C HIS A 813 -23.78 -6.59 -35.70
N PRO A 814 -23.03 -7.58 -36.19
CA PRO A 814 -23.11 -7.95 -37.59
C PRO A 814 -24.54 -8.42 -37.83
N ALA A 815 -25.23 -7.77 -38.77
CA ALA A 815 -26.48 -8.27 -39.30
C ALA A 815 -26.24 -9.72 -39.72
N ARG A 816 -26.93 -10.67 -39.07
CA ARG A 816 -27.04 -12.02 -39.60
C ARG A 816 -27.82 -11.88 -40.90
N GLY A 817 -27.11 -11.94 -42.03
CA GLY A 817 -27.73 -12.15 -43.32
C GLY A 817 -28.42 -13.51 -43.31
N THR A 818 -29.67 -13.48 -43.74
CA THR A 818 -30.59 -14.60 -44.00
C THR A 818 -29.95 -15.72 -44.82
#